data_AF-A0A3B8SJW7-F1
#
_entry.id   AF-A0A3B8SJW7-F1
#
_cell.length_a   1.000
_cell.length_b   1.000
_cell.length_c   1.000
_cell.angle_alpha   90.00
_cell.angle_beta   90.00
_cell.angle_gamma   90.00
#
_symmetry.space_group_name_H-M   'P 1'
#
loop_
_entity.id
_entity.type
_entity.pdbx_description
1 polymer ?
#
loop_
_entity_poly.entity_id
_entity_poly.type
_entity_poly.pdbx_seq_one_letter_code
_entity_poly.pdbx_strand_id
1 'polypeptide(L)'
;MANKDYTSVYSIEDFMLNKIAPLYMDKKKISTMNIGLQGYVTHVLSDMSEDISNMVSAAQNESLPNTAKFPSTLYANAALYRIDKILARPAVLNILFLLREKDILSFSEVVDDMTVFKISGNTKMTIDNFTYMLEDDITISSYYYKGELIYIAKYDRIYENDLSVDSSPYIRTMRVEGPDGVYLALNVKVLQVNKSSTTLDLVGNKIIHFPKITVNYSNGLANFEVLYKPKGESKYTRLKKLLRDSPPITDPFCFYTFANSNEIQISFSSRDRYFTPEYNSELKIDTYTTSGASANFDSYMGTIESITVTFPNTNQGYKNIKTYVIPQSGASGGRKQLSMDELKELVIKNFSTVCTIVTEHDLELHFNSIDELDNITMLFKKKRDDVIRLFSAFSYYKDMNGTIMHTNTGNICVNKSDLPLLIDDVECSIIRPGSLFVYNNEDASSDDYTLRMIKDADVTNDLTTFDNRFIYTNPFLINVMHRPSNLVEVYLSDISQQFVVNYDYINEGSKDQFLCVDSWIVRNALRGSNTYSIFITLTPCNYLSKDIVNIDNTFNNNLKVKLIFDDGSDTLYADADFYNFNAQNMPVFRADITTDDYVSLSNKLRCGNLKKLSNNEYAIKLLPLDNLQFKICAFMKSDKEETHKYTNIPDISNYKLCNIYSPIKDSIQLLVPFNCVRSSMTYMDPNTHSYDLLLSEIPLFSAKDLQDEDKHNYMINTLRKQYKFINETTGDLVNNYNIDLKFTGTYGKSRNFITEREDQLDRLNCSVTLDVFVFPGVDRELTLTKVESTIIDFFESLNITKDNSIKLSNLIQYIDEIEEVDYLRFGAINDYDPNVQVLYNKTYDSDYNGINFIPEFVNIRKEDIHVNII
;
A
#
# COMPACT_ATOMS: atom_id res chain seq x y z
N MET A 1 -12.43 -26.98 -55.93
CA MET A 1 -11.11 -27.37 -55.40
C MET A 1 -11.34 -28.56 -54.48
N ALA A 2 -10.75 -29.72 -54.77
CA ALA A 2 -10.79 -30.83 -53.81
C ALA A 2 -10.01 -30.42 -52.56
N ASN A 3 -10.58 -30.63 -51.37
CA ASN A 3 -9.89 -30.40 -50.09
C ASN A 3 -8.61 -31.24 -50.10
N LYS A 4 -7.46 -30.56 -50.10
CA LYS A 4 -6.16 -31.20 -49.95
C LYS A 4 -5.98 -31.50 -48.47
N ASP A 5 -5.71 -32.76 -48.15
CA ASP A 5 -5.54 -33.24 -46.78
C ASP A 5 -4.05 -33.38 -46.47
N TYR A 6 -3.55 -32.49 -45.59
CA TYR A 6 -2.15 -32.44 -45.16
C TYR A 6 -1.98 -32.93 -43.71
N THR A 7 -2.93 -33.71 -43.18
CA THR A 7 -2.93 -34.12 -41.77
C THR A 7 -1.94 -35.24 -41.44
N SER A 8 -1.39 -35.95 -42.43
CA SER A 8 -0.38 -36.99 -42.23
C SER A 8 0.55 -37.13 -43.43
N VAL A 9 1.76 -37.64 -43.19
CA VAL A 9 2.68 -38.03 -44.28
C VAL A 9 1.98 -38.92 -45.31
N TYR A 10 1.20 -39.91 -44.87
CA TYR A 10 0.49 -40.83 -45.76
C TYR A 10 -0.53 -40.14 -46.69
N SER A 11 -1.27 -39.13 -46.20
CA SER A 11 -2.25 -38.41 -47.03
C SER A 11 -1.55 -37.52 -48.07
N ILE A 12 -0.39 -36.97 -47.72
CA ILE A 12 0.45 -36.16 -48.62
C ILE A 12 1.11 -37.05 -49.68
N GLU A 13 1.64 -38.21 -49.29
CA GLU A 13 2.18 -39.21 -50.21
C GLU A 13 1.11 -39.69 -51.19
N ASP A 14 -0.09 -40.02 -50.70
CA ASP A 14 -1.20 -40.47 -51.55
C ASP A 14 -1.61 -39.39 -52.55
N PHE A 15 -1.67 -38.12 -52.13
CA PHE A 15 -1.92 -37.00 -53.02
C PHE A 15 -0.82 -36.86 -54.09
N MET A 16 0.45 -36.97 -53.71
CA MET A 16 1.57 -36.89 -54.65
C MET A 16 1.55 -38.04 -55.66
N LEU A 17 1.28 -39.28 -55.23
CA LEU A 17 1.24 -40.46 -56.08
C LEU A 17 0.00 -40.51 -56.99
N ASN A 18 -1.17 -40.14 -56.47
CA ASN A 18 -2.44 -40.32 -57.19
C ASN A 18 -2.88 -39.09 -57.98
N LYS A 19 -2.40 -37.89 -57.65
CA LYS A 19 -2.82 -36.64 -58.30
C LYS A 19 -1.69 -35.91 -59.01
N ILE A 20 -0.49 -35.86 -58.45
CA ILE A 20 0.64 -35.13 -59.07
C ILE A 20 1.41 -36.01 -60.05
N ALA A 21 1.87 -37.18 -59.63
CA ALA A 21 2.70 -38.07 -60.45
C ALA A 21 2.08 -38.41 -61.82
N PRO A 22 0.75 -38.67 -61.95
CA PRO A 22 0.12 -38.98 -63.24
C PRO A 22 0.09 -37.81 -64.24
N LEU A 23 0.35 -36.57 -63.81
CA LEU A 23 0.40 -35.41 -64.71
C LEU A 23 1.73 -35.34 -65.48
N TYR A 24 2.80 -35.90 -64.91
CA TYR A 24 4.17 -35.76 -65.44
C TYR A 24 4.79 -37.11 -65.84
N MET A 25 4.23 -38.22 -65.37
CA MET A 25 4.72 -39.56 -65.62
C MET A 25 3.57 -40.46 -66.08
N ASP A 26 3.85 -41.35 -67.03
CA ASP A 26 2.87 -42.34 -67.49
C ASP A 26 2.56 -43.32 -66.35
N LYS A 27 1.29 -43.34 -65.91
CA LYS A 27 0.81 -44.12 -64.78
C LYS A 27 1.14 -45.62 -64.88
N LYS A 28 1.37 -46.15 -66.09
CA LYS A 28 1.77 -47.55 -66.32
C LYS A 28 3.24 -47.84 -66.07
N LYS A 29 4.09 -46.81 -65.97
CA LYS A 29 5.55 -46.94 -65.76
C LYS A 29 6.02 -46.49 -64.37
N ILE A 30 5.12 -45.97 -63.54
CA ILE A 30 5.44 -45.52 -62.19
C ILE A 30 5.36 -46.72 -61.25
N SER A 31 6.45 -47.00 -60.54
CA SER A 31 6.41 -47.91 -59.40
C SER A 31 5.68 -47.22 -58.25
N THR A 32 4.50 -47.73 -57.87
CA THR A 32 3.73 -47.25 -56.72
C THR A 32 4.22 -47.85 -55.39
N MET A 33 5.31 -48.63 -55.41
CA MET A 33 5.91 -49.18 -54.20
C MET A 33 6.81 -48.14 -53.54
N ASN A 34 6.86 -48.09 -52.20
CA ASN A 34 7.72 -47.21 -51.39
C ASN A 34 9.23 -47.52 -51.52
N ILE A 35 9.64 -48.25 -52.56
CA ILE A 35 11.01 -48.71 -52.79
C ILE A 35 11.56 -48.02 -54.04
N GLY A 36 12.72 -47.39 -53.91
CA GLY A 36 13.43 -46.70 -54.99
C GLY A 36 13.41 -45.18 -54.89
N LEU A 37 13.97 -44.49 -55.88
CA LEU A 37 14.18 -43.03 -55.85
C LEU A 37 12.86 -42.24 -55.73
N GLN A 38 11.78 -42.70 -56.37
CA GLN A 38 10.49 -42.03 -56.32
C GLN A 38 9.83 -42.14 -54.94
N GLY A 39 9.83 -43.33 -54.33
CA GLY A 39 9.38 -43.51 -52.95
C GLY A 39 10.19 -42.66 -51.96
N TYR A 40 11.52 -42.63 -52.12
CA TYR A 40 12.40 -41.77 -51.32
C TYR A 40 12.06 -40.28 -51.45
N VAL A 41 11.93 -39.77 -52.68
CA VAL A 41 11.63 -38.34 -52.92
C VAL A 41 10.23 -37.98 -52.39
N THR A 42 9.24 -38.86 -52.59
CA THR A 42 7.87 -38.63 -52.10
C THR A 42 7.81 -38.64 -50.57
N HIS A 43 8.53 -39.54 -49.91
CA HIS A 43 8.62 -39.56 -48.44
C HIS A 43 9.32 -38.32 -47.90
N VAL A 44 10.49 -37.94 -48.44
CA VAL A 44 11.23 -36.74 -48.01
C VAL A 44 10.38 -35.48 -48.17
N LEU A 45 9.67 -35.32 -49.30
CA LEU A 45 8.80 -34.16 -49.51
C LEU A 45 7.57 -34.18 -48.59
N SER A 46 7.05 -35.36 -48.25
CA SER A 46 5.92 -35.50 -47.32
C SER A 46 6.34 -35.19 -45.89
N ASP A 47 7.48 -35.73 -45.43
CA ASP A 47 8.08 -35.41 -44.13
C ASP A 47 8.35 -33.90 -44.01
N MET A 48 9.00 -33.31 -45.03
CA MET A 48 9.23 -31.86 -45.06
C MET A 48 7.92 -31.06 -45.00
N SER A 49 6.86 -31.53 -45.65
CA SER A 49 5.56 -30.85 -45.65
C SER A 49 4.85 -30.98 -44.31
N GLU A 50 4.92 -32.15 -43.67
CA GLU A 50 4.40 -32.39 -42.32
C GLU A 50 5.16 -31.53 -41.30
N ASP A 51 6.49 -31.48 -41.35
CA ASP A 51 7.33 -30.63 -40.50
C ASP A 51 6.98 -29.14 -40.65
N ILE A 52 6.80 -28.66 -41.89
CA ILE A 52 6.36 -27.28 -42.15
C ILE A 52 4.97 -27.05 -41.56
N SER A 53 4.03 -27.98 -41.72
CA SER A 53 2.67 -27.85 -41.17
C SER A 53 2.70 -27.78 -39.65
N ASN A 54 3.44 -28.69 -39.00
CA ASN A 54 3.63 -28.71 -37.54
C ASN A 54 4.31 -27.42 -37.04
N MET A 55 5.33 -26.94 -37.76
CA MET A 55 6.01 -25.68 -37.44
C MET A 55 5.05 -24.48 -37.53
N VAL A 56 4.22 -24.41 -38.57
CA VAL A 56 3.22 -23.33 -38.73
C VAL A 56 2.16 -23.39 -37.64
N SER A 57 1.64 -24.58 -37.31
CA SER A 57 0.68 -24.74 -36.22
C SER A 57 1.28 -24.37 -34.87
N ALA A 58 2.53 -24.76 -34.59
CA ALA A 58 3.23 -24.34 -33.39
C ALA A 58 3.42 -22.82 -33.36
N ALA A 59 3.86 -22.19 -34.46
CA ALA A 59 4.01 -20.75 -34.55
C ALA A 59 2.68 -19.98 -34.37
N GLN A 60 1.57 -20.51 -34.88
CA GLN A 60 0.24 -19.94 -34.67
C GLN A 60 -0.19 -20.03 -33.20
N ASN A 61 0.00 -21.19 -32.55
CA ASN A 61 -0.29 -21.34 -31.13
C ASN A 61 0.60 -20.42 -30.26
N GLU A 62 1.85 -20.21 -30.65
CA GLU A 62 2.75 -19.29 -29.94
C GLU A 62 2.40 -17.80 -30.17
N SER A 63 1.65 -17.47 -31.23
CA SER A 63 1.26 -16.08 -31.50
C SER A 63 0.22 -15.53 -30.52
N LEU A 64 -0.56 -16.38 -29.86
CA LEU A 64 -1.61 -16.00 -28.93
C LEU A 64 -1.24 -16.38 -27.48
N PRO A 65 -1.28 -15.46 -26.50
CA PRO A 65 -0.87 -15.76 -25.13
C PRO A 65 -1.62 -16.91 -24.47
N ASN A 66 -2.89 -17.13 -24.81
CA ASN A 66 -3.71 -18.21 -24.27
C ASN A 66 -3.23 -19.62 -24.69
N THR A 67 -2.67 -19.75 -25.88
CA THR A 67 -2.24 -21.04 -26.45
C THR A 67 -0.71 -21.21 -26.44
N ALA A 68 0.04 -20.13 -26.24
CA ALA A 68 1.48 -20.15 -26.10
C ALA A 68 1.94 -21.06 -24.94
N LYS A 69 3.03 -21.78 -25.19
CA LYS A 69 3.66 -22.74 -24.27
C LYS A 69 5.14 -22.45 -24.07
N PHE A 70 5.84 -21.83 -25.02
CA PHE A 70 7.26 -21.55 -24.84
C PHE A 70 7.51 -20.41 -23.84
N PRO A 71 8.38 -20.62 -22.83
CA PRO A 71 8.75 -19.57 -21.86
C PRO A 71 9.23 -18.29 -22.52
N SER A 72 10.07 -18.40 -23.57
CA SER A 72 10.61 -17.25 -24.29
C SER A 72 9.52 -16.37 -24.90
N THR A 73 8.43 -16.98 -25.38
CA THR A 73 7.29 -16.28 -25.96
C THR A 73 6.47 -15.57 -24.88
N LEU A 74 6.22 -16.25 -23.76
CA LEU A 74 5.49 -15.68 -22.62
C LEU A 74 6.26 -14.51 -22.00
N TYR A 75 7.58 -14.62 -21.80
CA TYR A 75 8.40 -13.51 -21.32
C TYR A 75 8.50 -12.36 -22.34
N ALA A 76 8.50 -12.64 -23.64
CA ALA A 76 8.46 -11.60 -24.66
C ALA A 76 7.13 -10.83 -24.64
N ASN A 77 6.00 -11.55 -24.52
CA ASN A 77 4.69 -10.92 -24.34
C ASN A 77 4.63 -10.13 -23.03
N ALA A 78 5.14 -10.68 -21.92
CA ALA A 78 5.22 -9.97 -20.65
C ALA A 78 6.04 -8.68 -20.74
N ALA A 79 7.15 -8.70 -21.49
CA ALA A 79 7.94 -7.50 -21.78
C ALA A 79 7.18 -6.49 -22.65
N LEU A 80 6.43 -6.94 -23.66
CA LEU A 80 5.60 -6.08 -24.51
C LEU A 80 4.52 -5.35 -23.70
N TYR A 81 3.92 -6.04 -22.73
CA TYR A 81 2.94 -5.47 -21.79
C TYR A 81 3.57 -4.80 -20.56
N ARG A 82 4.90 -4.65 -20.52
CA ARG A 82 5.66 -4.00 -19.42
C ARG A 82 5.33 -4.57 -18.04
N ILE A 83 5.24 -5.89 -17.95
CA ILE A 83 5.05 -6.57 -16.67
C ILE A 83 6.36 -6.48 -15.89
N ASP A 84 6.47 -5.50 -15.00
CA ASP A 84 7.68 -5.26 -14.19
C ASP A 84 7.87 -6.30 -13.07
N LYS A 85 6.80 -7.05 -12.77
CA LYS A 85 6.72 -8.06 -11.70
C LYS A 85 7.30 -9.43 -12.12
N ILE A 86 8.26 -9.49 -13.03
CA ILE A 86 8.85 -10.77 -13.48
C ILE A 86 9.93 -11.27 -12.50
N LEU A 87 10.71 -10.36 -11.89
CA LEU A 87 11.79 -10.71 -10.97
C LEU A 87 11.24 -11.07 -9.58
N ALA A 88 12.04 -11.88 -8.85
CA ALA A 88 11.80 -12.12 -7.44
C ALA A 88 12.17 -10.86 -6.63
N ARG A 89 11.53 -10.66 -5.49
CA ARG A 89 11.87 -9.57 -4.56
C ARG A 89 12.53 -10.17 -3.32
N PRO A 90 13.72 -9.70 -2.90
CA PRO A 90 14.35 -10.20 -1.69
C PRO A 90 13.61 -9.72 -0.43
N ALA A 91 13.59 -10.57 0.61
CA ALA A 91 13.12 -10.16 1.91
C ALA A 91 14.10 -9.15 2.54
N VAL A 92 13.57 -8.11 3.16
CA VAL A 92 14.34 -7.05 3.84
C VAL A 92 14.23 -7.27 5.34
N LEU A 93 15.36 -7.14 6.04
CA LEU A 93 15.43 -7.28 7.49
C LEU A 93 16.20 -6.10 8.10
N ASN A 94 15.63 -5.49 9.14
CA ASN A 94 16.33 -4.48 9.94
C ASN A 94 17.10 -5.17 11.05
N ILE A 95 18.40 -4.88 11.16
CA ILE A 95 19.28 -5.48 12.16
C ILE A 95 20.02 -4.41 12.96
N LEU A 96 20.33 -4.76 14.21
CA LEU A 96 21.33 -4.08 14.99
C LEU A 96 22.65 -4.83 14.86
N PHE A 97 23.61 -4.22 14.16
CA PHE A 97 24.93 -4.79 13.92
C PHE A 97 25.92 -4.25 14.96
N LEU A 98 26.33 -5.12 15.88
CA LEU A 98 27.23 -4.81 16.99
C LEU A 98 28.67 -5.15 16.61
N LEU A 99 29.53 -4.14 16.61
CA LEU A 99 30.97 -4.25 16.34
C LEU A 99 31.75 -3.86 17.59
N ARG A 100 32.72 -4.69 18.00
CA ARG A 100 33.52 -4.37 19.19
C ARG A 100 34.41 -3.15 18.94
N GLU A 101 34.35 -2.16 19.82
CA GLU A 101 35.08 -0.89 19.70
C GLU A 101 36.59 -1.09 19.56
N LYS A 102 37.18 -2.02 20.33
CA LYS A 102 38.62 -2.35 20.22
C LYS A 102 39.02 -2.87 18.85
N ASP A 103 38.16 -3.63 18.20
CA ASP A 103 38.46 -4.24 16.90
C ASP A 103 38.36 -3.18 15.79
N ILE A 104 37.37 -2.28 15.86
CA ILE A 104 37.23 -1.13 14.94
C ILE A 104 38.52 -0.30 14.94
N LEU A 105 39.01 0.08 16.13
CA LEU A 105 40.22 0.90 16.27
C LEU A 105 41.49 0.17 15.84
N SER A 106 41.55 -1.15 16.00
CA SER A 106 42.73 -1.94 15.62
C SER A 106 42.88 -2.10 14.11
N PHE A 107 41.76 -2.05 13.38
CA PHE A 107 41.72 -2.23 11.93
C PHE A 107 41.36 -0.95 11.16
N SER A 108 41.24 0.19 11.83
CA SER A 108 41.01 1.48 11.19
C SER A 108 42.29 2.06 10.59
N GLU A 109 42.14 2.75 9.46
CA GLU A 109 43.21 3.54 8.85
C GLU A 109 43.13 4.99 9.39
N VAL A 110 44.28 5.58 9.71
CA VAL A 110 44.33 7.00 10.13
C VAL A 110 44.29 7.86 8.88
N VAL A 111 43.25 8.68 8.75
CA VAL A 111 43.08 9.68 7.70
C VAL A 111 42.91 11.03 8.39
N ASP A 112 43.95 11.86 8.32
CA ASP A 112 44.06 13.13 9.06
C ASP A 112 43.94 12.94 10.59
N ASP A 113 43.05 13.69 11.27
CA ASP A 113 42.77 13.60 12.72
C ASP A 113 41.68 12.54 13.05
N MET A 114 41.24 11.76 12.06
CA MET A 114 40.19 10.75 12.20
C MET A 114 40.69 9.33 11.90
N THR A 115 40.12 8.34 12.57
CA THR A 115 40.29 6.93 12.22
C THR A 115 39.10 6.43 11.43
N VAL A 116 39.34 5.78 10.29
CA VAL A 116 38.31 5.33 9.34
C VAL A 116 38.34 3.81 9.22
N PHE A 117 37.19 3.18 9.43
CA PHE A 117 36.98 1.73 9.30
C PHE A 117 35.93 1.43 8.24
N LYS A 118 36.20 0.48 7.34
CA LYS A 118 35.32 0.16 6.20
C LYS A 118 34.81 -1.28 6.22
N ILE A 119 33.51 -1.45 6.04
CA ILE A 119 32.81 -2.72 5.93
C ILE A 119 32.26 -2.85 4.52
N SER A 120 32.48 -3.97 3.86
CA SER A 120 31.94 -4.19 2.52
C SER A 120 30.50 -4.70 2.57
N GLY A 121 29.68 -4.25 1.62
CA GLY A 121 28.35 -4.75 1.29
C GLY A 121 28.31 -6.26 1.00
N ASN A 122 29.45 -6.86 0.64
CA ASN A 122 29.57 -8.31 0.45
C ASN A 122 29.63 -9.12 1.77
N THR A 123 29.47 -8.47 2.93
CA THR A 123 29.40 -9.15 4.23
C THR A 123 28.13 -10.00 4.28
N LYS A 124 28.28 -11.29 4.59
CA LYS A 124 27.19 -12.26 4.65
C LYS A 124 26.81 -12.56 6.08
N MET A 125 25.51 -12.63 6.35
CA MET A 125 24.94 -12.94 7.66
C MET A 125 23.96 -14.10 7.50
N THR A 126 24.13 -15.18 8.25
CA THR A 126 23.22 -16.33 8.21
C THR A 126 22.24 -16.19 9.37
N ILE A 127 20.96 -15.96 9.06
CA ILE A 127 19.87 -15.77 10.02
C ILE A 127 18.77 -16.75 9.63
N ASP A 128 18.35 -17.61 10.56
CA ASP A 128 17.29 -18.62 10.36
C ASP A 128 17.51 -19.49 9.09
N ASN A 129 18.75 -19.97 8.90
CA ASN A 129 19.20 -20.73 7.72
C ASN A 129 19.18 -19.98 6.38
N PHE A 130 18.80 -18.71 6.34
CA PHE A 130 18.89 -17.86 5.16
C PHE A 130 20.11 -16.92 5.22
N THR A 131 20.71 -16.67 4.06
CA THR A 131 21.82 -15.71 3.93
C THR A 131 21.30 -14.34 3.57
N TYR A 132 21.66 -13.35 4.37
CA TYR A 132 21.44 -11.93 4.19
C TYR A 132 22.75 -11.20 3.90
N MET A 133 22.70 -10.12 3.14
CA MET A 133 23.84 -9.27 2.79
C MET A 133 23.51 -7.81 3.07
N LEU A 134 24.54 -7.01 3.37
CA LEU A 134 24.40 -5.55 3.49
C LEU A 134 24.02 -4.94 2.13
N GLU A 135 23.22 -3.87 2.16
CA GLU A 135 22.77 -3.17 0.95
C GLU A 135 23.93 -2.51 0.19
N ASP A 136 24.79 -1.82 0.95
CA ASP A 136 25.94 -1.05 0.46
C ASP A 136 27.15 -1.17 1.41
N ASP A 137 28.31 -0.68 0.96
CA ASP A 137 29.51 -0.54 1.80
C ASP A 137 29.27 0.51 2.91
N ILE A 138 29.84 0.29 4.10
CA ILE A 138 29.71 1.17 5.27
C ILE A 138 31.08 1.70 5.67
N THR A 139 31.17 3.01 5.90
CA THR A 139 32.33 3.69 6.46
C THR A 139 32.02 4.23 7.85
N ILE A 140 32.85 3.89 8.84
CA ILE A 140 32.78 4.38 10.21
C ILE A 140 33.99 5.29 10.45
N SER A 141 33.73 6.55 10.75
CA SER A 141 34.74 7.51 11.18
C SER A 141 34.69 7.68 12.70
N SER A 142 35.85 7.73 13.34
CA SER A 142 35.97 8.07 14.75
C SER A 142 37.03 9.13 15.00
N TYR A 143 36.80 9.96 16.02
CA TYR A 143 37.73 11.00 16.46
C TYR A 143 37.65 11.19 17.97
N TYR A 144 38.73 11.70 18.55
CA TYR A 144 38.81 12.00 19.97
C TYR A 144 38.33 13.43 20.25
N TYR A 145 37.39 13.56 21.18
CA TYR A 145 36.93 14.85 21.67
C TYR A 145 36.96 14.86 23.20
N LYS A 146 37.82 15.71 23.77
CA LYS A 146 38.04 15.85 25.24
C LYS A 146 38.28 14.53 25.98
N GLY A 147 39.01 13.59 25.35
CA GLY A 147 39.38 12.30 25.95
C GLY A 147 38.36 11.18 25.77
N GLU A 148 37.24 11.43 25.11
CA GLU A 148 36.27 10.41 24.72
C GLU A 148 36.19 10.25 23.21
N LEU A 149 35.85 9.04 22.77
CA LEU A 149 35.81 8.67 21.37
C LEU A 149 34.37 8.73 20.84
N ILE A 150 34.17 9.46 19.74
CA ILE A 150 32.89 9.64 19.08
C ILE A 150 32.91 8.91 17.74
N TYR A 151 31.80 8.28 17.36
CA TYR A 151 31.65 7.52 16.11
C TYR A 151 30.57 8.11 15.21
N ILE A 152 30.86 8.16 13.91
CA ILE A 152 29.92 8.53 12.85
C ILE A 152 29.97 7.44 11.79
N ALA A 153 28.83 6.85 11.44
CA ALA A 153 28.75 5.83 10.39
C ALA A 153 27.95 6.33 9.20
N LYS A 154 28.40 6.00 7.99
CA LYS A 154 27.77 6.39 6.72
C LYS A 154 27.87 5.29 5.65
N TYR A 155 26.90 5.24 4.75
CA TYR A 155 26.98 4.41 3.54
C TYR A 155 27.93 5.02 2.51
N ASP A 156 28.80 4.22 1.92
CA ASP A 156 29.75 4.61 0.87
C ASP A 156 29.16 4.31 -0.52
N ARG A 157 28.44 5.28 -1.09
CA ARG A 157 27.67 5.11 -2.35
C ARG A 157 28.47 5.37 -3.62
N ILE A 158 29.72 4.90 -3.69
CA ILE A 158 30.54 5.06 -4.90
C ILE A 158 29.90 4.34 -6.11
N TYR A 159 29.15 3.26 -5.85
CA TYR A 159 28.35 2.53 -6.84
C TYR A 159 26.92 2.34 -6.31
N GLU A 160 25.92 2.93 -6.96
CA GLU A 160 24.52 2.71 -6.59
C GLU A 160 24.07 1.30 -6.98
N ASN A 161 23.65 0.52 -5.98
CA ASN A 161 22.99 -0.77 -6.14
C ASN A 161 21.49 -0.53 -6.45
N ASP A 162 20.95 -1.09 -7.54
CA ASP A 162 19.51 -0.94 -7.86
C ASP A 162 18.57 -1.52 -6.79
N LEU A 163 19.11 -2.37 -5.89
CA LEU A 163 18.37 -2.90 -4.75
C LEU A 163 18.40 -1.98 -3.52
N SER A 164 19.26 -0.95 -3.49
CA SER A 164 19.37 0.01 -2.38
C SER A 164 18.32 1.11 -2.55
N VAL A 165 17.45 1.26 -1.55
CA VAL A 165 16.28 2.17 -1.61
C VAL A 165 16.46 3.41 -0.71
N ASP A 166 17.39 3.36 0.25
CA ASP A 166 17.49 4.40 1.28
C ASP A 166 18.03 5.73 0.73
N SER A 167 17.55 6.86 1.28
CA SER A 167 17.93 8.21 0.84
C SER A 167 18.97 8.90 1.73
N SER A 168 19.12 8.47 2.99
CA SER A 168 20.07 9.09 3.93
C SER A 168 21.45 8.43 3.85
N PRO A 169 22.54 9.23 3.82
CA PRO A 169 23.90 8.69 3.86
C PRO A 169 24.30 8.25 5.28
N TYR A 170 23.64 8.70 6.35
CA TYR A 170 24.06 8.45 7.74
C TYR A 170 23.35 7.25 8.36
N ILE A 171 24.10 6.48 9.14
CA ILE A 171 23.62 5.30 9.87
C ILE A 171 23.47 5.64 11.35
N ARG A 172 22.35 5.24 11.96
CA ARG A 172 22.09 5.44 13.40
C ARG A 172 23.06 4.59 14.22
N THR A 173 23.79 5.21 15.14
CA THR A 173 24.78 4.56 15.99
C THR A 173 24.53 4.76 17.48
N MET A 174 24.86 3.76 18.30
CA MET A 174 24.87 3.87 19.75
C MET A 174 25.98 3.02 20.36
N ARG A 175 26.58 3.47 21.47
CA ARG A 175 27.55 2.67 22.22
C ARG A 175 26.80 1.84 23.26
N VAL A 176 27.14 0.55 23.35
CA VAL A 176 26.49 -0.41 24.25
C VAL A 176 27.57 -1.15 25.02
N GLU A 177 27.39 -1.28 26.34
CA GLU A 177 28.25 -2.12 27.17
C GLU A 177 27.85 -3.59 26.98
N GLY A 178 28.80 -4.41 26.55
CA GLY A 178 28.66 -5.86 26.46
C GLY A 178 29.54 -6.59 27.47
N PRO A 179 29.39 -7.92 27.61
CA PRO A 179 30.12 -8.72 28.59
C PRO A 179 31.65 -8.69 28.41
N ASP A 180 32.14 -8.48 27.18
CA ASP A 180 33.56 -8.45 26.82
C ASP A 180 34.11 -7.03 26.54
N GLY A 181 33.34 -5.98 26.85
CA GLY A 181 33.70 -4.57 26.63
C GLY A 181 32.66 -3.79 25.84
N VAL A 182 33.03 -2.60 25.35
CA VAL A 182 32.12 -1.69 24.64
C VAL A 182 31.96 -2.12 23.18
N TYR A 183 30.72 -2.07 22.70
CA TYR A 183 30.32 -2.32 21.31
C TYR A 183 29.70 -1.07 20.70
N LEU A 184 29.96 -0.84 19.42
CA LEU A 184 29.25 0.12 18.60
C LEU A 184 28.12 -0.61 17.88
N ALA A 185 26.89 -0.21 18.16
CA ALA A 185 25.70 -0.73 17.51
C ALA A 185 25.33 0.15 16.31
N LEU A 186 25.12 -0.47 15.16
CA LEU A 186 24.70 0.17 13.92
C LEU A 186 23.31 -0.36 13.54
N ASN A 187 22.34 0.51 13.32
CA ASN A 187 21.05 0.08 12.77
C ASN A 187 21.13 0.09 11.24
N VAL A 188 21.14 -1.10 10.64
CA VAL A 188 21.36 -1.29 9.19
C VAL A 188 20.32 -2.24 8.61
N LYS A 189 20.01 -2.04 7.33
CA LYS A 189 19.14 -2.92 6.56
C LYS A 189 19.99 -3.98 5.86
N VAL A 190 19.48 -5.21 5.85
CA VAL A 190 20.07 -6.32 5.10
C VAL A 190 19.03 -6.97 4.20
N LEU A 191 19.49 -7.39 3.03
CA LEU A 191 18.67 -8.02 1.99
C LEU A 191 18.97 -9.51 1.96
N GLN A 192 17.93 -10.34 1.83
CA GLN A 192 18.09 -11.77 1.61
C GLN A 192 18.52 -12.04 0.15
N VAL A 193 19.81 -11.89 -0.11
CA VAL A 193 20.41 -12.12 -1.42
C VAL A 193 21.70 -12.90 -1.32
N ASN A 194 21.96 -13.72 -2.33
CA ASN A 194 23.26 -14.34 -2.58
C ASN A 194 23.81 -13.82 -3.90
N LYS A 195 24.94 -13.12 -3.80
CA LYS A 195 25.68 -12.60 -4.95
C LYS A 195 26.61 -13.67 -5.54
N SER A 196 26.54 -13.86 -6.85
CA SER A 196 27.51 -14.64 -7.62
C SER A 196 28.04 -13.82 -8.80
N SER A 197 29.34 -13.90 -9.07
CA SER A 197 30.00 -13.11 -10.11
C SER A 197 30.54 -14.02 -11.20
N THR A 198 30.21 -13.73 -12.46
CA THR A 198 30.77 -14.40 -13.64
C THR A 198 31.54 -13.39 -14.46
N THR A 199 32.83 -13.65 -14.67
CA THR A 199 33.70 -12.80 -15.52
C THR A 199 33.92 -13.49 -16.86
N LEU A 200 33.79 -12.73 -17.94
CA LEU A 200 33.93 -13.18 -19.33
C LEU A 200 34.82 -12.21 -20.11
N ASP A 201 35.85 -12.76 -20.74
CA ASP A 201 36.71 -12.02 -21.66
C ASP A 201 36.15 -12.09 -23.07
N LEU A 202 35.95 -10.94 -23.72
CA LEU A 202 35.45 -10.88 -25.09
C LEU A 202 36.58 -11.08 -26.10
N VAL A 203 36.90 -12.35 -26.35
CA VAL A 203 37.98 -12.78 -27.25
C VAL A 203 37.41 -13.33 -28.56
N GLY A 204 37.16 -12.48 -29.57
CA GLY A 204 36.81 -12.97 -30.91
C GLY A 204 36.38 -11.92 -31.93
N ASN A 205 36.90 -12.02 -33.16
CA ASN A 205 36.76 -11.07 -34.28
C ASN A 205 35.69 -11.47 -35.32
N LYS A 206 34.53 -12.02 -34.89
CA LYS A 206 33.43 -12.35 -35.82
C LYS A 206 32.36 -11.27 -35.77
N ILE A 207 32.52 -10.28 -36.63
CA ILE A 207 31.65 -9.10 -36.86
C ILE A 207 30.16 -9.45 -37.07
N ILE A 208 29.80 -10.72 -37.32
CA ILE A 208 28.46 -11.09 -37.75
C ILE A 208 27.55 -11.56 -36.59
N HIS A 209 28.10 -12.03 -35.47
CA HIS A 209 27.29 -12.42 -34.32
C HIS A 209 28.08 -12.26 -33.01
N PHE A 210 27.73 -11.26 -32.19
CA PHE A 210 28.03 -11.36 -30.76
C PHE A 210 27.24 -12.55 -30.22
N PRO A 211 27.89 -13.58 -29.66
CA PRO A 211 27.17 -14.69 -29.05
C PRO A 211 26.30 -14.13 -27.92
N LYS A 212 25.06 -14.63 -27.82
CA LYS A 212 24.23 -14.36 -26.64
C LYS A 212 24.95 -14.92 -25.42
N ILE A 213 25.25 -14.05 -24.46
CA ILE A 213 25.89 -14.44 -23.22
C ILE A 213 24.82 -15.04 -22.32
N THR A 214 24.98 -16.30 -21.96
CA THR A 214 24.00 -17.01 -21.15
C THR A 214 24.51 -17.14 -19.72
N VAL A 215 23.69 -16.75 -18.75
CA VAL A 215 24.01 -16.87 -17.33
C VAL A 215 22.90 -17.65 -16.64
N ASN A 216 23.29 -18.77 -16.02
CA ASN A 216 22.39 -19.63 -15.27
C ASN A 216 22.37 -19.26 -13.80
N TYR A 217 21.22 -19.43 -13.16
CA TYR A 217 21.02 -19.21 -11.73
C TYR A 217 20.06 -20.27 -11.16
N SER A 218 20.17 -20.57 -9.86
CA SER A 218 19.43 -21.69 -9.25
C SER A 218 18.22 -21.29 -8.43
N ASN A 219 18.22 -20.08 -7.84
CA ASN A 219 17.13 -19.53 -7.03
C ASN A 219 16.49 -18.34 -7.75
N GLY A 220 15.39 -17.79 -7.23
CA GLY A 220 14.72 -16.64 -7.87
C GLY A 220 15.67 -15.48 -8.11
N LEU A 221 15.70 -14.95 -9.33
CA LEU A 221 16.56 -13.82 -9.67
C LEU A 221 15.97 -12.54 -9.08
N ALA A 222 16.70 -11.90 -8.17
CA ALA A 222 16.31 -10.61 -7.57
C ALA A 222 16.77 -9.44 -8.44
N ASN A 223 18.03 -9.46 -8.85
CA ASN A 223 18.63 -8.47 -9.74
C ASN A 223 19.88 -9.07 -10.39
N PHE A 224 20.40 -8.42 -11.42
CA PHE A 224 21.73 -8.66 -11.95
C PHE A 224 22.35 -7.34 -12.39
N GLU A 225 23.68 -7.25 -12.30
CA GLU A 225 24.45 -6.10 -12.75
C GLU A 225 25.47 -6.51 -13.81
N VAL A 226 25.59 -5.69 -14.85
CA VAL A 226 26.55 -5.92 -15.94
C VAL A 226 27.58 -4.80 -15.91
N LEU A 227 28.81 -5.17 -15.59
CA LEU A 227 29.97 -4.31 -15.47
C LEU A 227 30.88 -4.55 -16.68
N TYR A 228 31.24 -3.47 -17.36
CA TYR A 228 32.10 -3.48 -18.54
C TYR A 228 33.44 -2.80 -18.22
N LYS A 229 34.54 -3.42 -18.62
CA LYS A 229 35.89 -2.84 -18.51
C LYS A 229 36.56 -2.84 -19.88
N PRO A 230 36.82 -1.65 -20.47
CA PRO A 230 37.52 -1.56 -21.74
C PRO A 230 38.99 -1.97 -21.60
N LYS A 231 39.64 -2.24 -22.73
CA LYS A 231 41.02 -2.73 -22.76
C LYS A 231 42.00 -1.69 -22.19
N GLY A 232 42.69 -2.05 -21.11
CA GLY A 232 43.74 -1.22 -20.51
C GLY A 232 43.26 -0.26 -19.41
N GLU A 233 41.96 -0.22 -19.12
CA GLU A 233 41.43 0.51 -17.96
C GLU A 233 41.37 -0.36 -16.71
N SER A 234 41.47 0.27 -15.54
CA SER A 234 41.38 -0.39 -14.23
C SER A 234 39.98 -0.34 -13.60
N LYS A 235 39.08 0.50 -14.14
CA LYS A 235 37.75 0.73 -13.58
C LYS A 235 36.67 0.07 -14.43
N TYR A 236 35.66 -0.47 -13.77
CA TYR A 236 34.45 -0.95 -14.43
C TYR A 236 33.45 0.19 -14.62
N THR A 237 32.83 0.23 -15.79
CA THR A 237 31.65 1.04 -16.10
C THR A 237 30.41 0.16 -16.05
N ARG A 238 29.38 0.59 -15.33
CA ARG A 238 28.10 -0.12 -15.24
C ARG A 238 27.27 0.12 -16.50
N LEU A 239 26.73 -0.95 -17.09
CA LEU A 239 25.86 -0.87 -18.26
C LEU A 239 24.40 -0.74 -17.84
N LYS A 240 23.64 0.12 -18.53
CA LYS A 240 22.18 0.16 -18.40
C LYS A 240 21.56 -1.11 -18.99
N LYS A 241 20.60 -1.70 -18.28
CA LYS A 241 19.91 -2.95 -18.67
C LYS A 241 18.63 -2.61 -19.40
N LEU A 242 18.45 -3.09 -20.63
CA LEU A 242 17.24 -2.92 -21.42
C LEU A 242 16.63 -4.28 -21.76
N LEU A 243 15.31 -4.42 -21.70
CA LEU A 243 14.66 -5.61 -22.23
C LEU A 243 14.89 -5.68 -23.74
N ARG A 244 15.04 -6.89 -24.30
CA ARG A 244 15.15 -7.06 -25.75
C ARG A 244 13.97 -6.40 -26.46
N ASP A 245 14.26 -5.79 -27.61
CA ASP A 245 13.35 -4.99 -28.44
C ASP A 245 12.98 -3.61 -27.88
N SER A 246 13.54 -3.22 -26.73
CA SER A 246 13.53 -1.82 -26.28
C SER A 246 14.33 -0.91 -27.22
N PRO A 247 13.98 0.38 -27.34
CA PRO A 247 14.76 1.33 -28.14
C PRO A 247 16.19 1.47 -27.57
N PRO A 248 17.23 1.38 -28.41
CA PRO A 248 18.61 1.50 -27.96
C PRO A 248 18.95 2.95 -27.54
N ILE A 249 19.78 3.08 -26.52
CA ILE A 249 20.21 4.38 -25.94
C ILE A 249 21.66 4.68 -26.29
N THR A 250 22.07 5.94 -26.16
CA THR A 250 23.45 6.37 -26.45
C THR A 250 24.44 6.02 -25.35
N ASP A 251 24.00 5.98 -24.10
CA ASP A 251 24.82 5.56 -22.96
C ASP A 251 25.17 4.07 -23.04
N PRO A 252 26.28 3.61 -22.44
CA PRO A 252 26.61 2.19 -22.40
C PRO A 252 25.47 1.30 -21.86
N PHE A 253 25.00 0.35 -22.66
CA PHE A 253 23.84 -0.50 -22.34
C PHE A 253 23.98 -1.95 -22.85
N CYS A 254 23.11 -2.83 -22.36
CA CYS A 254 22.94 -4.20 -22.84
C CYS A 254 21.46 -4.59 -22.92
N PHE A 255 21.12 -5.50 -23.84
CA PHE A 255 19.80 -6.12 -23.93
C PHE A 255 19.76 -7.41 -23.13
N TYR A 256 18.64 -7.73 -22.49
CA TYR A 256 18.45 -9.03 -21.84
C TYR A 256 17.09 -9.67 -22.16
N THR A 257 17.04 -11.01 -22.10
CA THR A 257 15.83 -11.84 -22.16
C THR A 257 15.92 -13.03 -21.23
N PHE A 258 14.78 -13.49 -20.73
CA PHE A 258 14.67 -14.79 -20.06
C PHE A 258 14.50 -15.90 -21.10
N ALA A 259 15.42 -16.86 -21.11
CA ALA A 259 15.28 -18.05 -21.96
C ALA A 259 14.38 -19.10 -21.30
N ASN A 260 14.48 -19.21 -19.98
CA ASN A 260 13.64 -20.01 -19.10
C ASN A 260 13.62 -19.35 -17.71
N SER A 261 12.97 -19.99 -16.73
CA SER A 261 12.85 -19.44 -15.36
C SER A 261 14.19 -19.27 -14.63
N ASN A 262 15.26 -19.91 -15.09
CA ASN A 262 16.57 -20.01 -14.42
C ASN A 262 17.75 -19.53 -15.30
N GLU A 263 17.46 -18.88 -16.43
CA GLU A 263 18.46 -18.52 -17.43
C GLU A 263 18.18 -17.14 -18.03
N ILE A 264 19.15 -16.23 -17.87
CA ILE A 264 19.16 -14.95 -18.59
C ILE A 264 20.12 -15.00 -19.78
N GLN A 265 19.70 -14.38 -20.88
CA GLN A 265 20.51 -14.17 -22.07
C GLN A 265 20.76 -12.67 -22.26
N ILE A 266 22.03 -12.28 -22.31
CA ILE A 266 22.47 -10.90 -22.54
C ILE A 266 22.97 -10.78 -23.98
N SER A 267 22.60 -9.69 -24.63
CA SER A 267 22.97 -9.38 -26.01
C SER A 267 23.24 -7.88 -26.19
N PHE A 268 23.89 -7.51 -27.28
CA PHE A 268 24.27 -6.13 -27.59
C PHE A 268 23.71 -5.71 -28.95
N SER A 269 23.59 -4.40 -29.16
CA SER A 269 23.21 -3.84 -30.45
C SER A 269 24.24 -4.21 -31.52
N SER A 270 23.78 -4.52 -32.73
CA SER A 270 24.64 -4.71 -33.91
C SER A 270 24.84 -3.43 -34.73
N ARG A 271 24.29 -2.30 -34.27
CA ARG A 271 24.30 -1.00 -34.98
C ARG A 271 25.44 -0.12 -34.43
N ASP A 272 26.34 0.31 -35.31
CA ASP A 272 27.54 1.11 -34.98
C ASP A 272 27.25 2.45 -34.27
N ARG A 273 26.04 3.01 -34.40
CA ARG A 273 25.64 4.26 -33.72
C ARG A 273 25.47 4.10 -32.21
N TYR A 274 25.31 2.87 -31.73
CA TYR A 274 24.96 2.55 -30.36
C TYR A 274 26.09 1.76 -29.67
N PHE A 275 26.10 1.79 -28.34
CA PHE A 275 27.15 1.13 -27.58
C PHE A 275 27.27 -0.36 -27.93
N THR A 276 28.52 -0.76 -28.21
CA THR A 276 28.92 -2.15 -28.46
C THR A 276 30.25 -2.39 -27.74
N PRO A 277 30.40 -3.48 -26.96
CA PRO A 277 31.65 -3.77 -26.25
C PRO A 277 32.85 -3.89 -27.19
N GLU A 278 34.00 -3.33 -26.78
CA GLU A 278 35.24 -3.43 -27.55
C GLU A 278 35.87 -4.83 -27.47
N TYR A 279 36.71 -5.16 -28.45
CA TYR A 279 37.46 -6.43 -28.42
C TYR A 279 38.52 -6.46 -27.32
N ASN A 280 38.67 -7.62 -26.66
CA ASN A 280 39.52 -7.81 -25.49
C ASN A 280 39.13 -6.93 -24.29
N SER A 281 37.87 -6.54 -24.22
CA SER A 281 37.26 -6.03 -22.99
C SER A 281 36.83 -7.18 -22.09
N GLU A 282 36.62 -6.85 -20.81
CA GLU A 282 36.14 -7.78 -19.80
C GLU A 282 34.72 -7.40 -19.38
N LEU A 283 33.82 -8.37 -19.38
CA LEU A 283 32.47 -8.26 -18.85
C LEU A 283 32.38 -9.03 -17.53
N LYS A 284 31.92 -8.36 -16.48
CA LYS A 284 31.60 -8.99 -15.19
C LYS A 284 30.10 -8.89 -14.95
N ILE A 285 29.46 -10.03 -14.73
CA ILE A 285 28.03 -10.14 -14.48
C ILE A 285 27.83 -10.59 -13.03
N ASP A 286 27.27 -9.71 -12.21
CA ASP A 286 26.94 -9.98 -10.82
C ASP A 286 25.45 -10.33 -10.72
N THR A 287 25.12 -11.58 -10.44
CA THR A 287 23.73 -12.02 -10.23
C THR A 287 23.40 -12.07 -8.74
N TYR A 288 22.23 -11.55 -8.37
CA TYR A 288 21.69 -11.57 -7.02
C TYR A 288 20.48 -12.50 -7.00
N THR A 289 20.58 -13.57 -6.23
CA THR A 289 19.53 -14.59 -6.13
C THR A 289 18.90 -14.59 -4.74
N THR A 290 17.60 -14.88 -4.65
CA THR A 290 16.81 -14.83 -3.41
C THR A 290 15.87 -16.02 -3.29
N SER A 291 15.54 -16.39 -2.06
CA SER A 291 14.47 -17.33 -1.71
C SER A 291 13.08 -16.68 -1.69
N GLY A 292 13.01 -15.34 -1.81
CA GLY A 292 11.76 -14.60 -1.93
C GLY A 292 10.87 -14.74 -0.70
N ALA A 293 9.62 -15.18 -0.91
CA ALA A 293 8.61 -15.27 0.16
C ALA A 293 8.98 -16.25 1.29
N SER A 294 9.77 -17.29 1.01
CA SER A 294 10.18 -18.27 2.02
C SER A 294 11.13 -17.70 3.08
N ALA A 295 11.72 -16.54 2.83
CA ALA A 295 12.58 -15.85 3.79
C ALA A 295 11.84 -14.78 4.61
N ASN A 296 10.52 -14.66 4.46
CA ASN A 296 9.71 -13.80 5.31
C ASN A 296 9.41 -14.52 6.63
N PHE A 297 9.52 -13.81 7.74
CA PHE A 297 9.15 -14.29 9.08
C PHE A 297 8.72 -13.10 9.93
N ASP A 298 7.74 -13.30 10.82
CA ASP A 298 7.19 -12.21 11.64
C ASP A 298 8.15 -11.77 12.75
N SER A 299 8.86 -12.73 13.35
CA SER A 299 9.87 -12.46 14.38
C SER A 299 10.93 -13.56 14.40
N TYR A 300 12.16 -13.18 14.74
CA TYR A 300 13.25 -14.14 14.84
C TYR A 300 13.19 -14.88 16.19
N MET A 301 12.99 -16.20 16.15
CA MET A 301 12.87 -17.06 17.34
C MET A 301 14.18 -17.77 17.73
N GLY A 302 15.24 -17.61 16.95
CA GLY A 302 16.54 -18.21 17.22
C GLY A 302 17.34 -17.47 18.30
N THR A 303 18.47 -18.03 18.70
CA THR A 303 19.41 -17.35 19.61
C THR A 303 20.34 -16.41 18.82
N ILE A 304 20.89 -15.39 19.47
CA ILE A 304 21.85 -14.48 18.83
C ILE A 304 23.13 -15.24 18.42
N GLU A 305 23.52 -16.26 19.19
CA GLU A 305 24.71 -17.08 18.95
C GLU A 305 24.61 -17.95 17.69
N SER A 306 23.40 -18.26 17.21
CA SER A 306 23.23 -19.00 15.95
C SER A 306 23.43 -18.15 14.70
N ILE A 307 23.55 -16.82 14.85
CA ILE A 307 23.77 -15.92 13.72
C ILE A 307 25.28 -15.83 13.44
N THR A 308 25.67 -16.28 12.25
CA THR A 308 27.07 -16.23 11.81
C THR A 308 27.28 -15.06 10.86
N VAL A 309 28.29 -14.23 11.11
CA VAL A 309 28.72 -13.15 10.22
C VAL A 309 30.03 -13.55 9.53
N THR A 310 30.06 -13.43 8.21
CA THR A 310 31.25 -13.70 7.40
C THR A 310 31.61 -12.46 6.59
N PHE A 311 32.76 -11.86 6.91
CA PHE A 311 33.35 -10.78 6.13
C PHE A 311 34.03 -11.33 4.87
N PRO A 312 34.03 -10.59 3.75
CA PRO A 312 34.72 -11.01 2.53
C PRO A 312 36.24 -11.14 2.76
N ASN A 313 36.83 -12.15 2.12
CA ASN A 313 38.23 -12.57 2.30
C ASN A 313 39.30 -11.55 1.85
N THR A 314 38.92 -10.36 1.40
CA THR A 314 39.86 -9.36 0.86
C THR A 314 40.77 -8.74 1.92
N ASN A 315 40.34 -8.69 3.19
CA ASN A 315 41.15 -8.18 4.31
C ASN A 315 41.38 -9.30 5.33
N GLN A 316 42.56 -9.94 5.30
CA GLN A 316 42.89 -11.09 6.17
C GLN A 316 42.72 -10.80 7.68
N GLY A 317 42.76 -9.53 8.12
CA GLY A 317 42.53 -9.12 9.50
C GLY A 317 41.08 -9.21 9.98
N TYR A 318 40.09 -9.16 9.08
CA TYR A 318 38.66 -9.12 9.46
C TYR A 318 38.09 -10.46 9.94
N LYS A 319 38.83 -11.57 9.78
CA LYS A 319 38.38 -12.89 10.23
C LYS A 319 38.20 -13.02 11.74
N ASN A 320 38.83 -12.14 12.53
CA ASN A 320 38.84 -12.22 13.99
C ASN A 320 38.02 -11.12 14.68
N ILE A 321 37.24 -10.34 13.93
CA ILE A 321 36.39 -9.29 14.53
C ILE A 321 35.23 -9.97 15.27
N LYS A 322 35.08 -9.68 16.56
CA LYS A 322 33.91 -10.14 17.31
C LYS A 322 32.71 -9.27 16.94
N THR A 323 31.69 -9.88 16.34
CA THR A 323 30.44 -9.22 15.98
C THR A 323 29.22 -9.96 16.51
N TYR A 324 28.17 -9.20 16.79
CA TYR A 324 26.85 -9.76 17.05
C TYR A 324 25.84 -9.07 16.14
N VAL A 325 24.81 -9.80 15.74
CA VAL A 325 23.72 -9.28 14.92
C VAL A 325 22.44 -9.59 15.66
N ILE A 326 21.62 -8.56 15.90
CA ILE A 326 20.33 -8.70 16.57
C ILE A 326 19.25 -8.26 15.61
N PRO A 327 18.45 -9.18 15.04
CA PRO A 327 17.26 -8.85 14.26
C PRO A 327 16.32 -7.98 15.09
N GLN A 328 15.95 -6.80 14.56
CA GLN A 328 15.06 -5.85 15.26
C GLN A 328 13.60 -6.01 14.82
N SER A 329 13.36 -6.61 13.66
CA SER A 329 12.04 -6.86 13.10
C SER A 329 11.95 -8.26 12.50
N GLY A 330 10.76 -8.67 12.10
CA GLY A 330 10.58 -9.73 11.11
C GLY A 330 11.19 -9.35 9.76
N ALA A 331 11.55 -10.36 8.95
CA ALA A 331 11.91 -10.16 7.56
C ALA A 331 10.64 -10.09 6.71
N SER A 332 10.52 -9.08 5.86
CA SER A 332 9.30 -8.85 5.07
C SER A 332 9.60 -8.33 3.65
N GLY A 333 8.57 -8.33 2.79
CA GLY A 333 8.67 -7.84 1.40
C GLY A 333 9.26 -8.84 0.41
N GLY A 334 9.66 -10.04 0.86
CA GLY A 334 10.12 -11.11 -0.01
C GLY A 334 8.98 -11.64 -0.89
N ARG A 335 9.21 -11.72 -2.20
CA ARG A 335 8.24 -12.28 -3.17
C ARG A 335 8.93 -13.26 -4.10
N LYS A 336 8.32 -14.41 -4.32
CA LYS A 336 8.82 -15.40 -5.27
C LYS A 336 8.67 -14.87 -6.72
N GLN A 337 9.52 -15.36 -7.61
CA GLN A 337 9.33 -15.21 -9.04
C GLN A 337 8.00 -15.87 -9.44
N LEU A 338 7.23 -15.22 -10.31
CA LEU A 338 5.97 -15.76 -10.82
C LEU A 338 6.21 -17.10 -11.53
N SER A 339 5.34 -18.07 -11.26
CA SER A 339 5.31 -19.32 -12.02
C SER A 339 4.88 -19.07 -13.47
N MET A 340 5.11 -20.06 -14.34
CA MET A 340 4.76 -19.91 -15.76
C MET A 340 3.24 -19.76 -15.96
N ASP A 341 2.43 -20.45 -15.16
CA ASP A 341 0.97 -20.40 -15.24
C ASP A 341 0.44 -19.05 -14.71
N GLU A 342 0.95 -18.58 -13.57
CA GLU A 342 0.61 -17.24 -13.04
C GLU A 342 1.03 -16.13 -14.01
N LEU A 343 2.22 -16.26 -14.61
CA LEU A 343 2.69 -15.32 -15.63
C LEU A 343 1.75 -15.34 -16.85
N LYS A 344 1.31 -16.53 -17.28
CA LYS A 344 0.40 -16.69 -18.40
C LYS A 344 -0.96 -16.08 -18.11
N GLU A 345 -1.54 -16.32 -16.94
CA GLU A 345 -2.79 -15.69 -16.51
C GLU A 345 -2.67 -14.17 -16.47
N LEU A 346 -1.57 -13.65 -15.93
CA LEU A 346 -1.31 -12.22 -15.88
C LEU A 346 -1.15 -11.62 -17.29
N VAL A 347 -0.43 -12.30 -18.19
CA VAL A 347 -0.30 -11.88 -19.59
C VAL A 347 -1.66 -11.94 -20.30
N ILE A 348 -2.48 -12.96 -20.06
CA ILE A 348 -3.83 -13.06 -20.64
C ILE A 348 -4.72 -11.92 -20.14
N LYS A 349 -4.72 -11.67 -18.82
CA LYS A 349 -5.46 -10.55 -18.21
C LYS A 349 -5.03 -9.23 -18.86
N ASN A 350 -3.72 -8.96 -18.91
CA ASN A 350 -3.18 -7.74 -19.51
C ASN A 350 -3.43 -7.66 -21.03
N PHE A 351 -3.44 -8.78 -21.73
CA PHE A 351 -3.80 -8.85 -23.15
C PHE A 351 -5.28 -8.51 -23.36
N SER A 352 -6.19 -9.03 -22.53
CA SER A 352 -7.62 -8.76 -22.61
C SER A 352 -7.99 -7.34 -22.22
N THR A 353 -7.35 -6.80 -21.18
CA THR A 353 -7.60 -5.45 -20.67
C THR A 353 -6.78 -4.39 -21.40
N VAL A 354 -5.80 -4.80 -22.23
CA VAL A 354 -4.78 -3.90 -22.81
C VAL A 354 -4.08 -3.09 -21.72
N CYS A 355 -3.86 -3.70 -20.55
CA CYS A 355 -3.39 -3.06 -19.33
C CYS A 355 -4.25 -1.85 -18.88
N THR A 356 -5.55 -1.85 -19.19
CA THR A 356 -6.46 -0.75 -18.81
C THR A 356 -7.81 -1.26 -18.31
N ILE A 357 -8.35 -0.63 -17.27
CA ILE A 357 -9.66 -0.97 -16.71
C ILE A 357 -10.73 -0.07 -17.36
N VAL A 358 -11.75 -0.69 -17.99
CA VAL A 358 -12.72 0.04 -18.85
C VAL A 358 -14.18 -0.19 -18.48
N THR A 359 -14.53 -1.38 -17.96
CA THR A 359 -15.92 -1.76 -17.67
C THR A 359 -16.18 -1.93 -16.18
N GLU A 360 -17.47 -1.94 -15.78
CA GLU A 360 -17.89 -2.26 -14.41
C GLU A 360 -17.36 -3.63 -13.98
N HIS A 361 -17.43 -4.61 -14.89
CA HIS A 361 -16.96 -5.96 -14.62
C HIS A 361 -15.44 -6.04 -14.43
N ASP A 362 -14.66 -5.24 -15.19
CA ASP A 362 -13.21 -5.17 -15.00
C ASP A 362 -12.84 -4.60 -13.62
N LEU A 363 -13.59 -3.60 -13.16
CA LEU A 363 -13.46 -3.03 -11.81
C LEU A 363 -13.82 -4.08 -10.75
N GLU A 364 -14.98 -4.73 -10.88
CA GLU A 364 -15.38 -5.79 -9.95
C GLU A 364 -14.34 -6.91 -9.88
N LEU A 365 -13.85 -7.41 -11.03
CA LEU A 365 -12.81 -8.44 -11.06
C LEU A 365 -11.50 -7.95 -10.44
N HIS A 366 -11.12 -6.70 -10.67
CA HIS A 366 -9.89 -6.13 -10.10
C HIS A 366 -9.98 -6.08 -8.57
N PHE A 367 -11.06 -5.50 -8.04
CA PHE A 367 -11.26 -5.30 -6.61
C PHE A 367 -11.59 -6.62 -5.87
N ASN A 368 -12.29 -7.57 -6.50
CA ASN A 368 -12.58 -8.88 -5.90
C ASN A 368 -11.38 -9.83 -5.93
N SER A 369 -10.38 -9.60 -6.80
CA SER A 369 -9.21 -10.49 -6.93
C SER A 369 -8.12 -10.25 -5.88
N ILE A 370 -8.31 -9.30 -4.96
CA ILE A 370 -7.27 -8.83 -4.05
C ILE A 370 -7.72 -8.98 -2.60
N ASP A 371 -7.04 -9.88 -1.89
CA ASP A 371 -7.28 -10.21 -0.47
C ASP A 371 -6.96 -9.06 0.51
N GLU A 372 -6.48 -7.90 0.05
CA GLU A 372 -6.02 -6.80 0.91
C GLU A 372 -7.16 -5.98 1.55
N LEU A 373 -8.40 -6.17 1.09
CA LEU A 373 -9.60 -5.48 1.58
C LEU A 373 -10.56 -6.42 2.33
N ASP A 374 -10.02 -7.19 3.28
CA ASP A 374 -10.84 -7.96 4.24
C ASP A 374 -11.94 -7.07 4.83
N ASN A 375 -13.16 -7.62 4.93
CA ASN A 375 -14.36 -6.94 5.48
C ASN A 375 -14.90 -5.76 4.67
N ILE A 376 -14.43 -5.53 3.44
CA ILE A 376 -15.04 -4.56 2.51
C ILE A 376 -15.57 -5.29 1.29
N THR A 377 -16.78 -4.94 0.85
CA THR A 377 -17.30 -5.36 -0.45
C THR A 377 -17.67 -4.13 -1.25
N MET A 378 -17.25 -4.08 -2.52
CA MET A 378 -17.47 -2.93 -3.40
C MET A 378 -18.33 -3.33 -4.59
N LEU A 379 -19.42 -2.59 -4.80
CA LEU A 379 -20.28 -2.72 -5.97
C LEU A 379 -20.05 -1.53 -6.90
N PHE A 380 -19.75 -1.79 -8.17
CA PHE A 380 -19.53 -0.73 -9.16
C PHE A 380 -20.77 -0.51 -10.01
N LYS A 381 -21.16 0.75 -10.20
CA LYS A 381 -22.23 1.17 -11.11
C LYS A 381 -21.79 2.37 -11.93
N LYS A 382 -21.97 2.31 -13.25
CA LYS A 382 -21.67 3.42 -14.16
C LYS A 382 -22.73 4.50 -13.97
N LYS A 383 -22.28 5.68 -13.53
CA LYS A 383 -23.13 6.84 -13.25
C LYS A 383 -23.18 7.82 -14.40
N ARG A 384 -22.05 7.98 -15.11
CA ARG A 384 -21.92 8.90 -16.23
C ARG A 384 -21.05 8.28 -17.33
N ASP A 385 -21.46 8.45 -18.58
CA ASP A 385 -20.79 7.90 -19.76
C ASP A 385 -20.81 8.90 -20.92
N ASP A 386 -20.17 10.06 -20.72
CA ASP A 386 -20.02 11.10 -21.76
C ASP A 386 -18.53 11.43 -22.02
N VAL A 387 -18.13 12.72 -22.02
CA VAL A 387 -16.72 13.14 -22.12
C VAL A 387 -15.89 12.60 -20.95
N ILE A 388 -16.52 12.37 -19.80
CA ILE A 388 -15.92 11.78 -18.59
C ILE A 388 -16.74 10.54 -18.22
N ARG A 389 -16.06 9.40 -18.00
CA ARG A 389 -16.72 8.21 -17.47
C ARG A 389 -16.56 8.16 -15.96
N LEU A 390 -17.67 8.05 -15.23
CA LEU A 390 -17.69 8.00 -13.78
C LEU A 390 -18.37 6.72 -13.30
N PHE A 391 -17.65 5.94 -12.50
CA PHE A 391 -18.18 4.76 -11.83
C PHE A 391 -18.39 5.08 -10.35
N SER A 392 -19.61 4.91 -9.86
CA SER A 392 -19.86 4.94 -8.43
C SER A 392 -19.50 3.59 -7.82
N ALA A 393 -18.63 3.61 -6.82
CA ALA A 393 -18.21 2.46 -6.06
C ALA A 393 -18.89 2.48 -4.70
N PHE A 394 -19.94 1.67 -4.57
CA PHE A 394 -20.72 1.54 -3.35
C PHE A 394 -20.08 0.52 -2.43
N SER A 395 -19.63 1.00 -1.28
CA SER A 395 -18.87 0.20 -0.33
C SER A 395 -19.72 -0.23 0.83
N TYR A 396 -19.58 -1.50 1.15
CA TYR A 396 -20.18 -2.18 2.28
C TYR A 396 -19.06 -2.57 3.25
N TYR A 397 -19.25 -2.27 4.54
CA TYR A 397 -18.22 -2.46 5.57
C TYR A 397 -18.71 -3.40 6.65
N LYS A 398 -17.82 -4.29 7.09
CA LYS A 398 -17.96 -5.06 8.32
C LYS A 398 -16.94 -4.59 9.36
N ASP A 399 -17.28 -4.68 10.63
CA ASP A 399 -16.38 -4.39 11.75
C ASP A 399 -15.36 -5.52 11.98
N MET A 400 -14.49 -5.35 12.98
CA MET A 400 -13.47 -6.34 13.33
C MET A 400 -14.02 -7.72 13.73
N ASN A 401 -15.30 -7.79 14.10
CA ASN A 401 -16.01 -9.01 14.48
C ASN A 401 -16.84 -9.59 13.33
N GLY A 402 -16.77 -9.00 12.13
CA GLY A 402 -17.56 -9.40 10.97
C GLY A 402 -19.00 -8.89 10.96
N THR A 403 -19.37 -8.00 11.89
CA THR A 403 -20.73 -7.42 11.95
C THR A 403 -20.85 -6.24 10.99
N ILE A 404 -22.00 -6.11 10.32
CA ILE A 404 -22.27 -5.03 9.37
C ILE A 404 -22.24 -3.65 10.08
N MET A 405 -21.47 -2.74 9.51
CA MET A 405 -21.47 -1.33 9.91
C MET A 405 -22.66 -0.62 9.29
N HIS A 406 -23.32 0.23 10.08
CA HIS A 406 -24.45 1.01 9.63
C HIS A 406 -23.99 2.23 8.83
N THR A 407 -24.28 2.22 7.54
CA THR A 407 -23.90 3.27 6.60
C THR A 407 -25.07 3.69 5.73
N ASN A 408 -24.99 4.90 5.19
CA ASN A 408 -25.90 5.38 4.17
C ASN A 408 -25.20 6.46 3.32
N THR A 409 -25.72 6.71 2.13
CA THR A 409 -25.35 7.88 1.32
C THR A 409 -26.57 8.81 1.24
N GLY A 410 -26.47 9.97 1.89
CA GLY A 410 -27.59 10.88 2.12
C GLY A 410 -27.40 12.26 1.49
N ASN A 411 -28.51 12.97 1.30
CA ASN A 411 -28.49 14.39 0.95
C ASN A 411 -28.71 15.22 2.22
N ILE A 412 -27.84 16.19 2.48
CA ILE A 412 -27.81 16.98 3.71
C ILE A 412 -28.25 18.42 3.41
N CYS A 413 -29.23 18.89 4.16
CA CYS A 413 -29.75 20.25 4.17
C CYS A 413 -29.10 21.04 5.31
N VAL A 414 -28.46 22.17 4.99
CA VAL A 414 -27.72 22.99 5.96
C VAL A 414 -28.00 24.48 5.75
N ASN A 415 -28.08 25.25 6.84
CA ASN A 415 -28.08 26.70 6.79
C ASN A 415 -26.65 27.24 6.87
N LYS A 416 -26.33 28.26 6.09
CA LYS A 416 -25.00 28.86 6.11
C LYS A 416 -24.69 29.52 7.46
N SER A 417 -25.71 30.02 8.16
CA SER A 417 -25.57 30.59 9.50
C SER A 417 -25.14 29.60 10.57
N ASP A 418 -25.37 28.31 10.35
CA ASP A 418 -25.11 27.25 11.33
C ASP A 418 -23.69 26.67 11.17
N LEU A 419 -22.94 27.11 10.15
CA LEU A 419 -21.59 26.63 9.85
C LEU A 419 -20.54 27.69 10.17
N PRO A 420 -19.40 27.30 10.75
CA PRO A 420 -18.21 28.15 10.80
C PRO A 420 -17.84 28.64 9.41
N LEU A 421 -17.78 29.95 9.24
CA LEU A 421 -17.38 30.62 8.01
C LEU A 421 -15.94 31.10 8.14
N LEU A 422 -15.05 30.59 7.29
CA LEU A 422 -13.65 31.00 7.23
C LEU A 422 -13.37 31.67 5.89
N ILE A 423 -12.64 32.79 5.94
CA ILE A 423 -12.31 33.58 4.76
C ILE A 423 -10.79 33.75 4.73
N ASP A 424 -10.18 33.30 3.63
CA ASP A 424 -8.78 33.54 3.28
C ASP A 424 -8.72 33.75 1.76
N ASP A 425 -8.24 32.78 0.98
CA ASP A 425 -8.27 32.81 -0.50
C ASP A 425 -9.71 32.72 -1.06
N VAL A 426 -10.54 31.89 -0.42
CA VAL A 426 -11.95 31.63 -0.76
C VAL A 426 -12.77 31.58 0.51
N GLU A 427 -14.01 32.03 0.43
CA GLU A 427 -15.02 31.89 1.47
C GLU A 427 -15.42 30.39 1.60
N CYS A 428 -15.14 29.80 2.74
CA CYS A 428 -15.36 28.38 3.01
C CYS A 428 -16.23 28.19 4.27
N SER A 429 -17.32 27.44 4.13
CA SER A 429 -18.07 26.92 5.27
C SER A 429 -17.60 25.50 5.61
N ILE A 430 -17.45 25.20 6.89
CA ILE A 430 -16.89 23.92 7.36
C ILE A 430 -17.95 23.10 8.08
N ILE A 431 -18.12 21.85 7.68
CA ILE A 431 -18.82 20.83 8.47
C ILE A 431 -17.76 19.94 9.08
N ARG A 432 -17.71 19.89 10.42
CA ARG A 432 -16.70 19.13 11.14
C ARG A 432 -17.03 17.63 11.14
N PRO A 433 -16.01 16.76 11.23
CA PRO A 433 -16.24 15.36 11.56
C PRO A 433 -17.00 15.25 12.87
N GLY A 434 -17.86 14.22 12.99
CA GLY A 434 -18.64 14.00 14.20
C GLY A 434 -19.93 14.82 14.28
N SER A 435 -20.20 15.79 13.39
CA SER A 435 -21.50 16.47 13.32
C SER A 435 -22.65 15.46 13.14
N LEU A 436 -23.77 15.70 13.82
CA LEU A 436 -24.94 14.80 13.81
C LEU A 436 -25.99 15.21 12.77
N PHE A 437 -26.63 14.23 12.15
CA PHE A 437 -27.68 14.41 11.15
C PHE A 437 -28.87 13.49 11.41
N VAL A 438 -30.08 13.99 11.16
CA VAL A 438 -31.35 13.26 11.29
C VAL A 438 -32.25 13.54 10.09
N TYR A 439 -33.23 12.68 9.82
CA TYR A 439 -34.18 12.95 8.74
C TYR A 439 -35.00 14.22 8.98
N ASN A 440 -35.29 14.95 7.90
CA ASN A 440 -36.19 16.11 7.95
C ASN A 440 -37.63 15.69 8.27
N ASN A 441 -38.08 14.60 7.67
CA ASN A 441 -39.33 13.95 7.99
C ASN A 441 -39.03 12.51 8.42
N GLU A 442 -39.55 12.06 9.56
CA GLU A 442 -39.36 10.68 10.05
C GLU A 442 -40.42 9.69 9.58
N ASP A 443 -41.53 10.17 9.00
CA ASP A 443 -42.61 9.31 8.51
C ASP A 443 -42.09 8.30 7.48
N ALA A 444 -42.29 7.00 7.71
CA ALA A 444 -41.82 5.94 6.83
C ALA A 444 -42.46 5.99 5.43
N SER A 445 -43.64 6.60 5.31
CA SER A 445 -44.36 6.81 4.04
C SER A 445 -43.94 8.07 3.28
N SER A 446 -43.05 8.89 3.84
CA SER A 446 -42.56 10.11 3.20
C SER A 446 -41.44 9.80 2.22
N ASP A 447 -41.58 10.29 0.99
CA ASP A 447 -40.53 10.23 -0.04
C ASP A 447 -39.39 11.24 0.19
N ASP A 448 -39.46 12.04 1.26
CA ASP A 448 -38.35 12.89 1.69
C ASP A 448 -37.31 12.10 2.49
N TYR A 449 -36.17 11.83 1.85
CA TYR A 449 -35.00 11.17 2.43
C TYR A 449 -33.87 12.15 2.76
N THR A 450 -34.13 13.47 2.76
CA THR A 450 -33.13 14.48 3.11
C THR A 450 -32.87 14.51 4.62
N LEU A 451 -31.64 14.85 4.97
CA LEU A 451 -31.15 14.91 6.35
C LEU A 451 -30.89 16.37 6.73
N ARG A 452 -31.20 16.76 7.95
CA ARG A 452 -30.79 18.04 8.54
C ARG A 452 -29.72 17.83 9.60
N MET A 453 -28.83 18.80 9.69
CA MET A 453 -27.82 18.87 10.76
C MET A 453 -28.48 19.23 12.10
N ILE A 454 -28.09 18.55 13.18
CA ILE A 454 -28.44 18.96 14.54
C ILE A 454 -27.47 20.06 14.96
N LYS A 455 -28.01 21.21 15.41
CA LYS A 455 -27.18 22.35 15.85
C LYS A 455 -26.49 22.04 17.18
N ASP A 456 -25.25 22.50 17.29
CA ASP A 456 -24.43 22.42 18.52
C ASP A 456 -24.35 21.01 19.14
N ALA A 457 -24.43 19.98 18.30
CA ALA A 457 -24.33 18.58 18.71
C ALA A 457 -23.35 17.80 17.83
N ASP A 458 -22.60 16.90 18.46
CA ASP A 458 -21.63 16.02 17.86
C ASP A 458 -21.73 14.59 18.43
N VAL A 459 -20.91 13.69 17.89
CA VAL A 459 -20.88 12.28 18.26
C VAL A 459 -20.55 12.04 19.75
N THR A 460 -20.02 13.02 20.49
CA THR A 460 -19.72 12.87 21.92
C THR A 460 -20.94 13.09 22.82
N ASN A 461 -22.03 13.65 22.28
CA ASN A 461 -23.28 13.81 23.00
C ASN A 461 -23.97 12.47 23.30
N ASP A 462 -24.79 12.42 24.34
CA ASP A 462 -25.63 11.27 24.64
C ASP A 462 -26.75 11.14 23.60
N LEU A 463 -26.65 10.12 22.74
CA LEU A 463 -27.60 9.91 21.64
C LEU A 463 -29.02 9.58 22.12
N THR A 464 -29.19 9.12 23.37
CA THR A 464 -30.51 8.81 23.93
C THR A 464 -31.36 10.05 24.21
N THR A 465 -30.76 11.23 24.16
CA THR A 465 -31.45 12.51 24.36
C THR A 465 -32.21 12.99 23.13
N PHE A 466 -31.98 12.38 21.96
CA PHE A 466 -32.67 12.70 20.73
C PHE A 466 -33.83 11.72 20.52
N ASP A 467 -35.02 12.26 20.21
CA ASP A 467 -36.25 11.46 19.96
C ASP A 467 -36.26 10.83 18.56
N ASN A 468 -35.16 10.96 17.81
CA ASN A 468 -35.06 10.55 16.41
C ASN A 468 -34.67 9.07 16.28
N ARG A 469 -35.40 8.31 15.44
CA ARG A 469 -35.15 6.87 15.23
C ARG A 469 -33.79 6.59 14.60
N PHE A 470 -33.31 7.49 13.74
CA PHE A 470 -32.06 7.33 12.99
C PHE A 470 -31.17 8.55 13.14
N ILE A 471 -30.00 8.35 13.73
CA ILE A 471 -29.00 9.40 13.93
C ILE A 471 -27.74 9.02 13.17
N TYR A 472 -27.35 9.89 12.25
CA TYR A 472 -26.16 9.74 11.43
C TYR A 472 -25.06 10.69 11.88
N THR A 473 -23.83 10.34 11.54
CA THR A 473 -22.68 11.23 11.61
C THR A 473 -21.78 11.03 10.40
N ASN A 474 -20.92 12.01 10.14
CA ASN A 474 -19.94 11.95 9.07
C ASN A 474 -18.52 11.85 9.67
N PRO A 475 -17.66 10.94 9.17
CA PRO A 475 -16.29 10.82 9.65
C PRO A 475 -15.34 11.80 8.97
N PHE A 476 -15.83 12.60 8.02
CA PHE A 476 -15.03 13.48 7.20
C PHE A 476 -15.12 14.94 7.67
N LEU A 477 -14.07 15.68 7.37
CA LEU A 477 -14.09 17.13 7.34
C LEU A 477 -14.60 17.54 5.95
N ILE A 478 -15.72 18.24 5.89
CA ILE A 478 -16.30 18.69 4.62
C ILE A 478 -16.15 20.20 4.51
N ASN A 479 -15.36 20.63 3.53
CA ASN A 479 -15.14 22.03 3.19
C ASN A 479 -16.05 22.41 2.02
N VAL A 480 -16.96 23.35 2.29
CA VAL A 480 -17.91 23.90 1.33
C VAL A 480 -17.37 25.24 0.84
N MET A 481 -16.67 25.22 -0.29
CA MET A 481 -16.10 26.42 -0.91
C MET A 481 -17.18 27.16 -1.71
N HIS A 482 -17.48 28.38 -1.31
CA HIS A 482 -18.46 29.24 -1.96
C HIS A 482 -17.90 29.88 -3.25
N ARG A 483 -18.67 30.80 -3.84
CA ARG A 483 -18.29 31.45 -5.10
C ARG A 483 -16.92 32.14 -4.97
N PRO A 484 -16.04 32.04 -5.99
CA PRO A 484 -16.32 31.53 -7.35
C PRO A 484 -16.19 30.01 -7.52
N SER A 485 -15.59 29.29 -6.56
CA SER A 485 -15.19 27.89 -6.69
C SER A 485 -16.37 26.92 -6.71
N ASN A 486 -17.40 27.11 -5.87
CA ASN A 486 -18.59 26.24 -5.76
C ASN A 486 -18.22 24.74 -5.68
N LEU A 487 -17.27 24.40 -4.81
CA LEU A 487 -16.71 23.06 -4.67
C LEU A 487 -17.01 22.52 -3.27
N VAL A 488 -17.23 21.20 -3.19
CA VAL A 488 -17.33 20.48 -1.92
C VAL A 488 -16.15 19.52 -1.87
N GLU A 489 -15.28 19.74 -0.90
CA GLU A 489 -14.09 18.91 -0.70
C GLU A 489 -14.24 18.11 0.60
N VAL A 490 -13.86 16.85 0.53
CA VAL A 490 -14.01 15.90 1.63
C VAL A 490 -12.62 15.43 2.06
N TYR A 491 -12.32 15.55 3.34
CA TYR A 491 -11.02 15.21 3.90
C TYR A 491 -11.20 14.25 5.08
N LEU A 492 -10.28 13.31 5.25
CA LEU A 492 -10.17 12.53 6.47
C LEU A 492 -9.14 13.18 7.40
N SER A 493 -9.59 13.64 8.57
CA SER A 493 -8.82 14.48 9.49
C SER A 493 -8.39 13.78 10.78
N ASP A 494 -8.97 12.62 11.10
CA ASP A 494 -8.48 11.75 12.16
C ASP A 494 -7.15 11.12 11.76
N ILE A 495 -6.12 11.32 12.59
CA ILE A 495 -4.77 10.79 12.38
C ILE A 495 -4.25 10.17 13.67
N SER A 496 -3.72 8.97 13.55
CA SER A 496 -2.91 8.30 14.56
C SER A 496 -1.84 7.52 13.82
N GLN A 497 -0.66 8.14 13.68
CA GLN A 497 0.39 7.62 12.80
C GLN A 497 1.75 7.72 13.46
N GLN A 498 2.48 6.60 13.46
CA GLN A 498 3.91 6.58 13.74
C GLN A 498 4.68 6.96 12.46
N PHE A 499 5.71 7.78 12.59
CA PHE A 499 6.56 8.17 11.46
C PHE A 499 8.04 8.00 11.79
N VAL A 500 8.84 7.75 10.75
CA VAL A 500 10.28 7.54 10.88
C VAL A 500 11.00 8.80 10.43
N VAL A 501 12.09 9.12 11.13
CA VAL A 501 12.92 10.29 10.85
C VAL A 501 14.34 9.89 10.43
N ASN A 502 14.96 10.66 9.55
CA ASN A 502 16.36 10.52 9.17
C ASN A 502 17.20 11.63 9.77
N TYR A 503 18.50 11.38 9.96
CA TYR A 503 19.44 12.44 10.30
C TYR A 503 19.66 13.36 9.09
N ASP A 504 19.40 14.65 9.30
CA ASP A 504 19.80 15.73 8.39
C ASP A 504 21.16 16.30 8.77
N TYR A 505 21.44 16.36 10.08
CA TYR A 505 22.65 16.94 10.62
C TYR A 505 23.04 16.31 11.95
N ILE A 506 24.34 16.08 12.12
CA ILE A 506 24.98 15.68 13.36
C ILE A 506 26.10 16.68 13.61
N ASN A 507 26.13 17.29 14.80
CA ASN A 507 27.18 18.24 15.16
C ASN A 507 28.46 17.48 15.56
N GLU A 508 29.42 17.38 14.64
CA GLU A 508 30.72 16.75 14.89
C GLU A 508 31.54 17.44 16.00
N GLY A 509 31.23 18.69 16.33
CA GLY A 509 31.88 19.42 17.42
C GLY A 509 31.28 19.12 18.81
N SER A 510 30.17 18.38 18.90
CA SER A 510 29.47 18.11 20.16
C SER A 510 29.62 16.66 20.62
N LYS A 511 29.99 16.47 21.89
CA LYS A 511 29.92 15.18 22.60
C LYS A 511 28.48 14.69 22.81
N ASP A 512 27.56 15.63 23.02
CA ASP A 512 26.15 15.30 23.25
C ASP A 512 25.50 15.00 21.91
N GLN A 513 25.07 13.75 21.77
CA GLN A 513 24.41 13.22 20.60
C GLN A 513 23.20 12.42 21.05
N PHE A 514 22.11 12.57 20.32
CA PHE A 514 20.85 11.89 20.59
C PHE A 514 20.49 11.01 19.39
N LEU A 515 19.62 10.05 19.67
CA LEU A 515 18.90 9.24 18.71
C LEU A 515 17.41 9.50 18.91
N CYS A 516 16.71 9.78 17.83
CA CYS A 516 15.25 9.76 17.82
C CYS A 516 14.78 8.30 17.68
N VAL A 517 14.23 7.76 18.77
CA VAL A 517 13.83 6.35 18.86
C VAL A 517 12.42 6.16 18.35
N ASP A 518 11.51 7.05 18.77
CA ASP A 518 10.10 6.96 18.42
C ASP A 518 9.53 8.33 18.09
N SER A 519 8.57 8.36 17.17
CA SER A 519 7.89 9.57 16.72
C SER A 519 6.49 9.23 16.23
N TRP A 520 5.51 9.95 16.76
CA TRP A 520 4.09 9.75 16.47
C TRP A 520 3.36 11.09 16.39
N ILE A 521 2.31 11.12 15.57
CA ILE A 521 1.40 12.27 15.43
C ILE A 521 -0.04 11.77 15.64
N VAL A 522 -0.79 12.52 16.45
CA VAL A 522 -2.17 12.17 16.82
C VAL A 522 -3.08 13.40 16.73
N ARG A 523 -4.28 13.20 16.18
CA ARG A 523 -5.43 14.10 16.26
C ARG A 523 -6.71 13.26 16.18
N ASN A 524 -7.60 13.44 17.16
CA ASN A 524 -8.93 12.83 17.18
C ASN A 524 -9.99 13.87 16.77
N ALA A 525 -10.17 14.06 15.47
CA ALA A 525 -11.02 15.10 14.91
C ALA A 525 -12.51 14.77 15.06
N LEU A 526 -12.89 13.49 15.00
CA LEU A 526 -14.27 13.03 15.23
C LEU A 526 -14.81 13.46 16.61
N ARG A 527 -13.96 13.44 17.64
CA ARG A 527 -14.29 13.92 19.00
C ARG A 527 -13.99 15.41 19.22
N GLY A 528 -13.87 16.20 18.13
CA GLY A 528 -13.75 17.65 18.19
C GLY A 528 -12.34 18.20 18.43
N SER A 529 -11.28 17.39 18.31
CA SER A 529 -9.91 17.90 18.47
C SER A 529 -9.48 18.79 17.30
N ASN A 530 -9.02 20.00 17.64
CA ASN A 530 -8.44 20.98 16.71
C ASN A 530 -6.91 21.06 16.82
N THR A 531 -6.27 20.08 17.45
CA THR A 531 -4.82 20.08 17.73
C THR A 531 -4.18 18.79 17.27
N TYR A 532 -3.11 18.92 16.49
CA TYR A 532 -2.17 17.85 16.18
C TYR A 532 -1.11 17.82 17.27
N SER A 533 -1.04 16.72 18.00
CA SER A 533 0.00 16.47 18.98
C SER A 533 1.07 15.58 18.35
N ILE A 534 2.26 16.14 18.18
CA ILE A 534 3.44 15.43 17.71
C ILE A 534 4.26 15.09 18.94
N PHE A 535 4.65 13.83 19.10
CA PHE A 535 5.59 13.48 20.15
C PHE A 535 6.82 12.74 19.65
N ILE A 536 7.91 12.99 20.36
CA ILE A 536 9.26 12.63 19.96
C ILE A 536 9.97 12.06 21.18
N THR A 537 10.50 10.85 21.04
CA THR A 537 11.31 10.21 22.07
C THR A 537 12.78 10.30 21.67
N LEU A 538 13.61 10.89 22.54
CA LEU A 538 15.05 11.02 22.33
C LEU A 538 15.84 10.22 23.37
N THR A 539 16.88 9.54 22.91
CA THR A 539 17.80 8.75 23.74
C THR A 539 19.23 9.20 23.49
N PRO A 540 20.05 9.39 24.54
CA PRO A 540 21.46 9.74 24.35
C PRO A 540 22.25 8.60 23.69
N CYS A 541 23.09 8.91 22.70
CA CYS A 541 23.99 7.94 22.05
C CYS A 541 25.27 7.68 22.86
N ASN A 542 25.67 8.66 23.69
CA ASN A 542 26.89 8.68 24.48
C ASN A 542 26.60 9.27 25.87
N TYR A 543 27.57 9.21 26.78
CA TYR A 543 27.49 9.95 28.04
C TYR A 543 27.28 11.44 27.77
N LEU A 544 26.30 12.03 28.45
CA LEU A 544 25.98 13.44 28.26
C LEU A 544 26.95 14.33 29.05
N SER A 545 27.17 15.54 28.56
CA SER A 545 27.96 16.56 29.26
C SER A 545 27.25 17.13 30.49
N LYS A 546 25.92 17.08 30.48
CA LYS A 546 25.04 17.42 31.60
C LYS A 546 23.93 16.39 31.69
N ASP A 547 23.58 16.01 32.91
CA ASP A 547 22.40 15.17 33.14
C ASP A 547 21.15 15.86 32.61
N ILE A 548 20.16 15.08 32.17
CA ILE A 548 18.84 15.57 31.72
C ILE A 548 17.74 15.28 32.75
N VAL A 549 18.08 14.47 33.77
CA VAL A 549 17.22 14.10 34.89
C VAL A 549 17.90 14.52 36.18
N ASN A 550 17.14 15.10 37.10
CA ASN A 550 17.58 15.42 38.45
C ASN A 550 17.62 14.16 39.33
N ILE A 551 18.25 14.27 40.51
CA ILE A 551 18.36 13.18 41.50
C ILE A 551 16.98 12.69 41.99
N ASP A 552 15.96 13.56 41.96
CA ASP A 552 14.57 13.26 42.30
C ASP A 552 13.75 12.68 41.13
N ASN A 553 14.42 12.25 40.05
CA ASN A 553 13.82 11.76 38.80
C ASN A 553 12.96 12.79 38.05
N THR A 554 13.12 14.09 38.30
CA THR A 554 12.44 15.14 37.52
C THR A 554 13.28 15.57 36.31
N PHE A 555 12.64 15.97 35.21
CA PHE A 555 13.34 16.47 34.02
C PHE A 555 13.95 17.86 34.29
N ASN A 556 15.22 18.06 33.93
CA ASN A 556 15.98 19.24 34.37
C ASN A 556 16.15 20.35 33.32
N ASN A 557 15.40 20.30 32.22
CA ASN A 557 15.39 21.28 31.13
C ASN A 557 16.77 21.54 30.47
N ASN A 558 17.80 20.70 30.71
CA ASN A 558 19.07 20.83 30.00
C ASN A 558 18.99 20.39 28.54
N LEU A 559 17.96 19.62 28.18
CA LEU A 559 17.62 19.25 26.80
C LEU A 559 16.38 20.01 26.36
N LYS A 560 16.44 20.62 25.18
CA LYS A 560 15.30 21.25 24.52
C LYS A 560 15.11 20.71 23.12
N VAL A 561 13.86 20.53 22.74
CA VAL A 561 13.49 20.07 21.40
C VAL A 561 12.61 21.14 20.75
N LYS A 562 12.89 21.48 19.50
CA LYS A 562 12.07 22.40 18.70
C LYS A 562 11.74 21.77 17.36
N LEU A 563 10.52 21.98 16.89
CA LEU A 563 10.09 21.65 15.52
C LEU A 563 10.22 22.90 14.66
N ILE A 564 10.89 22.81 13.52
CA ILE A 564 11.14 23.97 12.65
C ILE A 564 10.55 23.71 11.26
N PHE A 565 9.66 24.60 10.83
CA PHE A 565 8.95 24.57 9.56
C PHE A 565 9.52 25.65 8.63
N ASP A 566 10.34 25.23 7.67
CA ASP A 566 11.06 26.11 6.75
C ASP A 566 10.57 25.91 5.31
N ASP A 567 10.15 26.98 4.64
CA ASP A 567 9.68 26.96 3.24
C ASP A 567 10.49 27.90 2.32
N GLY A 568 11.60 28.45 2.83
CA GLY A 568 12.45 29.40 2.10
C GLY A 568 11.97 30.85 2.12
N SER A 569 10.73 31.13 2.58
CA SER A 569 10.20 32.49 2.74
C SER A 569 10.10 32.92 4.21
N ASP A 570 9.44 32.11 5.05
CA ASP A 570 9.26 32.35 6.48
C ASP A 570 9.57 31.09 7.28
N THR A 571 10.53 31.18 8.21
CA THR A 571 10.85 30.09 9.14
C THR A 571 10.05 30.24 10.43
N LEU A 572 9.19 29.26 10.70
CA LEU A 572 8.34 29.18 11.87
C LEU A 572 8.75 27.97 12.71
N TYR A 573 8.52 28.00 14.02
CA TYR A 573 8.86 26.89 14.90
C TYR A 573 7.78 26.63 15.95
N ALA A 574 7.70 25.38 16.41
CA ALA A 574 6.89 24.96 17.55
C ALA A 574 7.79 24.48 18.69
N ASP A 575 7.41 24.79 19.92
CA ASP A 575 8.07 24.29 21.12
C ASP A 575 7.62 22.84 21.38
N ALA A 576 8.58 21.93 21.52
CA ALA A 576 8.30 20.57 21.96
C ALA A 576 8.69 20.45 23.44
N ASP A 577 7.70 20.55 24.30
CA ASP A 577 7.88 20.55 25.75
C ASP A 577 7.96 19.13 26.30
N PHE A 578 8.67 18.94 27.41
CA PHE A 578 8.73 17.64 28.08
C PHE A 578 7.31 17.21 28.51
N TYR A 579 6.89 16.03 28.07
CA TYR A 579 5.57 15.47 28.34
C TYR A 579 5.63 14.47 29.49
N ASN A 580 6.42 13.41 29.32
CA ASN A 580 6.64 12.39 30.35
C ASN A 580 7.91 11.57 30.05
N PHE A 581 8.23 10.67 30.96
CA PHE A 581 9.12 9.55 30.66
C PHE A 581 8.29 8.37 30.16
N ASN A 582 8.77 7.68 29.14
CA ASN A 582 8.16 6.42 28.72
C ASN A 582 8.48 5.28 29.70
N ALA A 583 7.98 4.07 29.42
CA ALA A 583 8.19 2.90 30.27
C ALA A 583 9.68 2.52 30.50
N GLN A 584 10.58 2.98 29.62
CA GLN A 584 12.03 2.78 29.69
C GLN A 584 12.78 3.98 30.27
N ASN A 585 12.09 4.92 30.93
CA ASN A 585 12.64 6.16 31.47
C ASN A 585 13.29 7.09 30.42
N MET A 586 12.86 7.01 29.15
CA MET A 586 13.34 7.91 28.10
C MET A 586 12.42 9.14 27.99
N PRO A 587 12.97 10.36 27.84
CA PRO A 587 12.16 11.57 27.79
C PRO A 587 11.37 11.66 26.48
N VAL A 588 10.07 11.92 26.63
CA VAL A 588 9.13 12.17 25.52
C VAL A 588 8.82 13.67 25.49
N PHE A 589 8.97 14.27 24.32
CA PHE A 589 8.65 15.68 24.08
C PHE A 589 7.41 15.78 23.22
N ARG A 590 6.46 16.65 23.58
CA ARG A 590 5.21 16.90 22.87
C ARG A 590 5.19 18.33 22.32
N ALA A 591 4.90 18.45 21.03
CA ALA A 591 4.64 19.72 20.37
C ALA A 591 3.20 19.72 19.85
N ASP A 592 2.49 20.82 20.09
CA ASP A 592 1.09 20.97 19.69
C ASP A 592 0.95 22.02 18.58
N ILE A 593 0.30 21.62 17.48
CA ILE A 593 -0.01 22.49 16.34
C ILE A 593 -1.53 22.58 16.23
N THR A 594 -2.08 23.78 16.32
CA THR A 594 -3.53 23.97 16.23
C THR A 594 -3.98 24.19 14.79
N THR A 595 -5.23 23.90 14.48
CA THR A 595 -5.83 24.21 13.18
C THR A 595 -7.27 24.67 13.37
N ASP A 596 -7.76 25.47 12.43
CA ASP A 596 -9.18 25.82 12.30
C ASP A 596 -9.86 25.08 11.15
N ASP A 597 -9.17 24.06 10.60
CA ASP A 597 -9.62 23.20 9.50
C ASP A 597 -9.77 23.91 8.13
N TYR A 598 -9.29 25.15 8.00
CA TYR A 598 -9.24 25.81 6.71
C TYR A 598 -8.21 25.16 5.77
N VAL A 599 -8.67 24.72 4.60
CA VAL A 599 -7.81 24.23 3.52
C VAL A 599 -7.83 25.24 2.37
N SER A 600 -6.66 25.73 2.00
CA SER A 600 -6.49 26.64 0.86
C SER A 600 -6.62 25.90 -0.48
N LEU A 601 -6.88 26.64 -1.57
CA LEU A 601 -6.90 26.11 -2.96
C LEU A 601 -5.57 25.46 -3.39
N SER A 602 -4.49 25.75 -2.66
CA SER A 602 -3.16 25.17 -2.91
C SER A 602 -2.92 23.84 -2.17
N ASN A 603 -3.97 23.22 -1.62
CA ASN A 603 -3.89 22.02 -0.78
C ASN A 603 -2.91 22.19 0.39
N LYS A 604 -3.12 23.26 1.14
CA LYS A 604 -2.41 23.53 2.40
C LYS A 604 -3.41 23.81 3.52
N LEU A 605 -3.17 23.20 4.67
CA LEU A 605 -3.92 23.39 5.91
C LEU A 605 -3.42 24.60 6.66
N ARG A 606 -4.34 25.40 7.17
CA ARG A 606 -4.03 26.53 8.05
C ARG A 606 -3.76 26.03 9.46
N CYS A 607 -2.52 26.23 9.89
CA CYS A 607 -2.02 25.78 11.19
C CYS A 607 -1.53 26.97 12.03
N GLY A 608 -1.94 26.99 13.30
CA GLY A 608 -1.54 27.97 14.30
C GLY A 608 -0.63 27.37 15.37
N ASN A 609 -0.45 28.13 16.46
CA ASN A 609 0.46 27.82 17.57
C ASN A 609 1.94 27.69 17.15
N LEU A 610 2.34 28.41 16.10
CA LEU A 610 3.72 28.47 15.61
C LEU A 610 4.31 29.85 15.91
N LYS A 611 5.61 29.92 16.23
CA LYS A 611 6.32 31.17 16.52
C LYS A 611 7.30 31.54 15.42
N LYS A 612 7.34 32.81 15.02
CA LYS A 612 8.30 33.32 14.03
C LYS A 612 9.72 33.29 14.57
N LEU A 613 10.66 32.82 13.77
CA LEU A 613 12.08 32.81 14.15
C LEU A 613 12.64 34.22 14.37
N SER A 614 12.11 35.24 13.69
CA SER A 614 12.61 36.61 13.70
C SER A 614 12.26 37.41 14.96
N ASN A 615 11.03 37.27 15.46
CA ASN A 615 10.51 38.09 16.57
C ASN A 615 9.78 37.29 17.67
N ASN A 616 9.71 35.96 17.55
CA ASN A 616 9.08 35.07 18.52
C ASN A 616 7.56 35.26 18.71
N GLU A 617 6.89 35.99 17.81
CA GLU A 617 5.44 36.16 17.86
C GLU A 617 4.72 34.94 17.27
N TYR A 618 3.54 34.64 17.83
CA TYR A 618 2.67 33.62 17.26
C TYR A 618 2.19 34.04 15.87
N ALA A 619 2.23 33.10 14.95
CA ALA A 619 1.79 33.27 13.59
C ALA A 619 1.12 31.99 13.08
N ILE A 620 0.36 32.18 12.02
CA ILE A 620 -0.32 31.10 11.30
C ILE A 620 0.53 30.75 10.08
N LYS A 621 0.65 29.46 9.77
CA LYS A 621 1.31 28.94 8.57
C LYS A 621 0.37 28.05 7.79
N LEU A 622 0.42 28.15 6.46
CA LEU A 622 -0.18 27.17 5.57
C LEU A 622 0.81 26.00 5.39
N LEU A 623 0.53 24.87 6.05
CA LEU A 623 1.31 23.64 5.95
C LEU A 623 0.75 22.72 4.85
N PRO A 624 1.59 22.04 4.07
CA PRO A 624 1.11 21.09 3.07
C PRO A 624 0.31 19.95 3.73
N LEU A 625 -0.78 19.51 3.11
CA LEU A 625 -1.62 18.41 3.62
C LEU A 625 -0.83 17.09 3.63
N ASP A 626 -0.11 16.83 2.54
CA ASP A 626 0.69 15.63 2.33
C ASP A 626 2.19 15.96 2.32
N ASN A 627 3.00 14.96 2.65
CA ASN A 627 4.45 15.07 2.69
C ASN A 627 4.92 16.25 3.55
N LEU A 628 4.36 16.37 4.75
CA LEU A 628 4.76 17.41 5.69
C LEU A 628 6.23 17.25 6.06
N GLN A 629 7.02 18.27 5.76
CA GLN A 629 8.45 18.33 6.08
C GLN A 629 8.70 19.37 7.17
N PHE A 630 9.38 18.95 8.23
CA PHE A 630 9.85 19.81 9.31
C PHE A 630 11.12 19.24 9.92
N LYS A 631 11.87 20.09 10.61
CA LYS A 631 13.12 19.72 11.28
C LYS A 631 12.89 19.57 12.76
N ILE A 632 13.22 18.41 13.31
CA ILE A 632 13.32 18.17 14.74
C ILE A 632 14.74 18.53 15.17
N CYS A 633 14.90 19.56 15.99
CA CYS A 633 16.20 20.03 16.45
C CYS A 633 16.37 19.74 17.95
N ALA A 634 17.42 18.99 18.30
CA ALA A 634 17.79 18.70 19.69
C ALA A 634 18.90 19.65 20.16
N PHE A 635 18.67 20.33 21.28
CA PHE A 635 19.56 21.33 21.86
C PHE A 635 19.97 20.93 23.27
N MET A 636 21.27 20.94 23.56
CA MET A 636 21.81 20.68 24.89
C MET A 636 22.37 21.95 25.52
N LYS A 637 22.14 22.18 26.81
CA LYS A 637 22.63 23.37 27.51
C LYS A 637 24.16 23.39 27.54
N SER A 638 24.77 24.44 26.98
CA SER A 638 26.23 24.63 27.01
C SER A 638 26.65 25.48 28.21
N ASP A 639 27.92 25.41 28.61
CA ASP A 639 28.53 26.31 29.60
C ASP A 639 29.08 27.59 28.95
N LYS A 640 29.16 27.61 27.61
CA LYS A 640 29.60 28.75 26.82
C LYS A 640 28.52 29.11 25.82
N GLU A 641 28.38 30.40 25.52
CA GLU A 641 27.57 30.82 24.37
C GLU A 641 28.18 30.22 23.10
N GLU A 642 27.40 29.42 22.39
CA GLU A 642 27.77 28.83 21.12
C GLU A 642 26.85 29.37 20.03
N THR A 643 27.43 29.88 18.94
CA THR A 643 26.66 30.36 17.80
C THR A 643 26.28 29.17 16.91
N HIS A 644 24.98 28.94 16.78
CA HIS A 644 24.40 27.98 15.85
C HIS A 644 23.32 28.64 14.97
N LYS A 645 22.82 27.91 13.96
CA LYS A 645 21.84 28.41 12.98
C LYS A 645 20.55 29.02 13.59
N TYR A 646 20.21 28.65 14.83
CA TYR A 646 18.96 29.01 15.50
C TYR A 646 19.17 29.87 16.76
N THR A 647 20.34 30.50 16.90
CA THR A 647 20.70 31.33 18.08
C THR A 647 19.70 32.48 18.31
N ASN A 648 18.97 32.91 17.28
CA ASN A 648 17.95 33.96 17.37
C ASN A 648 16.72 33.57 18.21
N ILE A 649 16.52 32.27 18.50
CA ILE A 649 15.46 31.83 19.41
C ILE A 649 15.94 32.10 20.86
N PRO A 650 15.28 33.01 21.61
CA PRO A 650 15.79 33.47 22.92
C PRO A 650 16.01 32.35 23.93
N ASP A 651 15.22 31.29 23.81
CA ASP A 651 15.15 30.19 24.77
C ASP A 651 16.26 29.13 24.60
N ILE A 652 17.02 29.20 23.50
CA ILE A 652 18.08 28.24 23.15
C ILE A 652 19.44 28.90 22.84
N SER A 653 19.60 30.21 23.03
CA SER A 653 20.86 30.92 22.78
C SER A 653 22.05 30.38 23.59
N ASN A 654 21.79 29.85 24.79
CA ASN A 654 22.77 29.21 25.67
C ASN A 654 22.87 27.68 25.46
N TYR A 655 22.31 27.17 24.37
CA TYR A 655 22.29 25.75 24.05
C TYR A 655 23.10 25.51 22.78
N LYS A 656 23.72 24.33 22.69
CA LYS A 656 24.36 23.85 21.48
C LYS A 656 23.41 22.97 20.71
N LEU A 657 23.38 23.14 19.39
CA LEU A 657 22.65 22.27 18.48
C LEU A 657 23.40 20.93 18.36
N CYS A 658 22.74 19.83 18.71
CA CYS A 658 23.35 18.50 18.70
C CYS A 658 22.99 17.73 17.41
N ASN A 659 21.69 17.61 17.13
CA ASN A 659 21.16 16.82 16.01
C ASN A 659 20.01 17.56 15.33
N ILE A 660 19.88 17.37 14.01
CA ILE A 660 18.67 17.67 13.25
C ILE A 660 18.16 16.38 12.63
N TYR A 661 16.87 16.12 12.80
CA TYR A 661 16.16 15.06 12.11
C TYR A 661 15.08 15.63 11.21
N SER A 662 14.77 14.95 10.12
CA SER A 662 13.59 15.24 9.30
C SER A 662 12.79 13.96 9.04
N PRO A 663 11.46 14.04 9.02
CA PRO A 663 10.61 12.93 8.59
C PRO A 663 11.02 12.42 7.20
N ILE A 664 10.92 11.11 6.98
CA ILE A 664 11.09 10.54 5.65
C ILE A 664 10.04 11.15 4.71
N LYS A 665 10.38 11.31 3.43
CA LYS A 665 9.43 11.81 2.44
C LYS A 665 8.16 10.95 2.43
N ASP A 666 7.00 11.60 2.31
CA ASP A 666 5.67 10.98 2.27
C ASP A 666 5.28 10.23 3.57
N SER A 667 6.01 10.44 4.67
CA SER A 667 5.75 9.75 5.95
C SER A 667 4.67 10.38 6.82
N ILE A 668 4.30 11.65 6.59
CA ILE A 668 3.30 12.35 7.41
C ILE A 668 2.28 13.02 6.49
N GLN A 669 1.00 12.73 6.74
CA GLN A 669 -0.15 13.32 6.08
C GLN A 669 -1.09 13.92 7.13
N LEU A 670 -1.21 15.25 7.18
CA LEU A 670 -2.07 15.95 8.15
C LEU A 670 -3.56 15.72 7.86
N LEU A 671 -3.92 15.74 6.58
CA LEU A 671 -5.28 15.53 6.08
C LEU A 671 -5.18 14.66 4.84
N VAL A 672 -6.02 13.62 4.76
CA VAL A 672 -6.09 12.80 3.54
C VAL A 672 -7.21 13.33 2.66
N PRO A 673 -6.93 13.87 1.46
CA PRO A 673 -7.96 14.39 0.57
C PRO A 673 -8.74 13.25 -0.07
N PHE A 674 -9.99 13.02 0.32
CA PHE A 674 -10.85 11.96 -0.25
C PHE A 674 -11.43 12.37 -1.61
N ASN A 675 -10.56 12.58 -2.59
CA ASN A 675 -10.91 13.03 -3.95
C ASN A 675 -11.84 12.06 -4.69
N CYS A 676 -11.85 10.78 -4.28
CA CYS A 676 -12.78 9.79 -4.78
C CYS A 676 -14.21 9.99 -4.24
N VAL A 677 -14.44 10.79 -3.19
CA VAL A 677 -15.80 11.10 -2.72
C VAL A 677 -16.25 12.40 -3.37
N ARG A 678 -17.13 12.30 -4.37
CA ARG A 678 -17.62 13.49 -5.10
C ARG A 678 -18.98 13.91 -4.62
N SER A 679 -19.08 15.10 -4.04
CA SER A 679 -20.34 15.64 -3.55
C SER A 679 -20.70 16.91 -4.32
N SER A 680 -22.00 17.16 -4.50
CA SER A 680 -22.48 18.37 -5.18
C SER A 680 -23.20 19.29 -4.20
N MET A 681 -23.13 20.60 -4.46
CA MET A 681 -23.81 21.62 -3.68
C MET A 681 -24.80 22.38 -4.57
N THR A 682 -26.02 22.58 -4.07
CA THR A 682 -27.03 23.45 -4.67
C THR A 682 -27.45 24.52 -3.67
N TYR A 683 -27.48 25.78 -4.11
CA TYR A 683 -28.05 26.88 -3.33
C TYR A 683 -29.57 26.89 -3.50
N MET A 684 -30.29 26.90 -2.40
CA MET A 684 -31.75 26.93 -2.40
C MET A 684 -32.26 28.35 -2.20
N ASP A 685 -33.47 28.65 -2.69
CA ASP A 685 -34.12 29.93 -2.45
C ASP A 685 -34.72 29.94 -1.03
N PRO A 686 -34.26 30.83 -0.13
CA PRO A 686 -34.71 30.89 1.26
C PRO A 686 -36.20 31.23 1.41
N ASN A 687 -36.88 31.71 0.36
CA ASN A 687 -38.32 31.93 0.40
C ASN A 687 -39.14 30.64 0.24
N THR A 688 -38.52 29.58 -0.27
CA THR A 688 -39.20 28.32 -0.61
C THR A 688 -38.74 27.14 0.25
N HIS A 689 -37.52 27.21 0.80
CA HIS A 689 -36.92 26.15 1.60
C HIS A 689 -36.45 26.71 2.94
N SER A 690 -36.49 25.88 3.98
CA SER A 690 -36.02 26.21 5.34
C SER A 690 -34.50 26.12 5.51
N TYR A 691 -33.77 25.88 4.42
CA TYR A 691 -32.33 25.68 4.38
C TYR A 691 -31.70 26.38 3.19
N ASP A 692 -30.44 26.81 3.35
CA ASP A 692 -29.71 27.57 2.32
C ASP A 692 -28.98 26.68 1.31
N LEU A 693 -28.49 25.52 1.77
CA LEU A 693 -27.59 24.66 1.02
C LEU A 693 -28.08 23.21 1.03
N LEU A 694 -28.14 22.59 -0.15
CA LEU A 694 -28.30 21.16 -0.33
C LEU A 694 -26.97 20.54 -0.75
N LEU A 695 -26.39 19.72 0.11
CA LEU A 695 -25.24 18.88 -0.21
C LEU A 695 -25.75 17.49 -0.59
N SER A 696 -25.42 17.00 -1.79
CA SER A 696 -25.91 15.71 -2.27
C SER A 696 -24.86 14.62 -2.16
N GLU A 697 -25.33 13.40 -1.89
CA GLU A 697 -24.55 12.15 -1.90
C GLU A 697 -23.39 12.11 -0.89
N ILE A 698 -23.62 12.61 0.32
CA ILE A 698 -22.66 12.56 1.42
C ILE A 698 -22.66 11.15 2.03
N PRO A 699 -21.51 10.47 2.11
CA PRO A 699 -21.39 9.20 2.82
C PRO A 699 -21.45 9.41 4.34
N LEU A 700 -22.29 8.63 5.02
CA LEU A 700 -22.63 8.77 6.42
C LEU A 700 -22.61 7.42 7.14
N PHE A 701 -22.28 7.44 8.43
CA PHE A 701 -22.35 6.32 9.35
C PHE A 701 -23.45 6.54 10.38
N SER A 702 -23.92 5.49 11.04
CA SER A 702 -24.68 5.64 12.29
C SER A 702 -23.79 6.27 13.36
N ALA A 703 -24.33 7.24 14.09
CA ALA A 703 -23.63 7.86 15.21
C ALA A 703 -23.30 6.83 16.31
N LYS A 704 -24.18 5.83 16.55
CA LYS A 704 -23.97 4.76 17.54
C LYS A 704 -22.70 3.95 17.24
N ASP A 705 -22.45 3.64 15.98
CA ASP A 705 -21.31 2.82 15.57
C ASP A 705 -19.97 3.56 15.71
N LEU A 706 -19.96 4.89 15.52
CA LEU A 706 -18.75 5.71 15.65
C LEU A 706 -18.51 6.28 17.05
N GLN A 707 -19.45 6.12 17.97
CA GLN A 707 -19.22 6.40 19.40
C GLN A 707 -18.28 5.38 20.03
N ASP A 708 -18.37 4.12 19.59
CA ASP A 708 -17.48 3.04 19.99
C ASP A 708 -16.06 3.30 19.45
N GLU A 709 -15.10 3.42 20.37
CA GLU A 709 -13.73 3.83 20.04
C GLU A 709 -12.98 2.76 19.24
N ASP A 710 -13.24 1.48 19.49
CA ASP A 710 -12.59 0.37 18.80
C ASP A 710 -13.13 0.28 17.36
N LYS A 711 -14.46 0.39 17.19
CA LYS A 711 -15.08 0.43 15.86
C LYS A 711 -14.66 1.65 15.07
N HIS A 712 -14.60 2.82 15.71
CA HIS A 712 -14.13 4.06 15.10
C HIS A 712 -12.70 3.92 14.57
N ASN A 713 -11.74 3.52 15.42
CA ASN A 713 -10.34 3.38 15.02
C ASN A 713 -10.16 2.35 13.89
N TYR A 714 -10.87 1.22 13.98
CA TYR A 714 -10.88 0.21 12.92
C TYR A 714 -11.41 0.78 11.60
N MET A 715 -12.53 1.52 11.64
CA MET A 715 -13.15 2.10 10.46
C MET A 715 -12.27 3.17 9.79
N ILE A 716 -11.63 4.08 10.56
CA ILE A 716 -10.73 5.09 9.98
C ILE A 716 -9.56 4.43 9.24
N ASN A 717 -8.98 3.39 9.83
CA ASN A 717 -7.92 2.62 9.18
C ASN A 717 -8.41 1.90 7.92
N THR A 718 -9.63 1.36 7.96
CA THR A 718 -10.27 0.69 6.83
C THR A 718 -10.53 1.66 5.67
N LEU A 719 -11.07 2.86 5.95
CA LEU A 719 -11.25 3.92 4.96
C LEU A 719 -9.92 4.37 4.35
N ARG A 720 -8.86 4.51 5.15
CA ARG A 720 -7.51 4.86 4.66
C ARG A 720 -6.96 3.80 3.71
N LYS A 721 -7.09 2.52 4.06
CA LYS A 721 -6.66 1.40 3.20
C LYS A 721 -7.42 1.39 1.88
N GLN A 722 -8.74 1.52 1.94
CA GLN A 722 -9.59 1.55 0.76
C GLN A 722 -9.25 2.74 -0.16
N TYR A 723 -9.09 3.94 0.41
CA TYR A 723 -8.73 5.12 -0.35
C TYR A 723 -7.37 4.97 -1.05
N LYS A 724 -6.35 4.46 -0.35
CA LYS A 724 -5.04 4.18 -0.92
C LYS A 724 -5.16 3.21 -2.10
N PHE A 725 -5.96 2.15 -1.94
CA PHE A 725 -6.20 1.15 -2.98
C PHE A 725 -6.90 1.73 -4.21
N ILE A 726 -7.97 2.52 -4.03
CA ILE A 726 -8.67 3.21 -5.12
C ILE A 726 -7.70 4.13 -5.86
N ASN A 727 -6.91 4.92 -5.14
CA ASN A 727 -5.93 5.83 -5.74
C ASN A 727 -4.86 5.08 -6.55
N GLU A 728 -4.32 3.99 -6.05
CA GLU A 728 -3.37 3.16 -6.81
C GLU A 728 -4.03 2.62 -8.09
N THR A 729 -5.29 2.21 -8.01
CA THR A 729 -6.06 1.72 -9.16
C THR A 729 -6.38 2.81 -10.19
N THR A 730 -6.49 4.09 -9.78
CA THR A 730 -6.76 5.18 -10.73
C THR A 730 -5.67 5.34 -11.78
N GLY A 731 -4.43 4.92 -11.51
CA GLY A 731 -3.34 4.90 -12.49
C GLY A 731 -3.54 3.89 -13.63
N ASP A 732 -4.33 2.85 -13.39
CA ASP A 732 -4.62 1.77 -14.35
C ASP A 732 -5.92 2.02 -15.15
N LEU A 733 -6.67 3.08 -14.81
CA LEU A 733 -7.87 3.48 -15.54
C LEU A 733 -7.50 4.25 -16.82
N VAL A 734 -8.34 4.13 -17.85
CA VAL A 734 -8.20 4.93 -19.08
C VAL A 734 -8.34 6.43 -18.75
N ASN A 735 -7.59 7.29 -19.46
CA ASN A 735 -7.74 8.74 -19.36
C ASN A 735 -9.22 9.17 -19.40
N ASN A 736 -9.63 10.04 -18.46
CA ASN A 736 -11.01 10.51 -18.24
C ASN A 736 -11.95 9.56 -17.47
N TYR A 737 -11.43 8.50 -16.86
CA TYR A 737 -12.19 7.60 -16.00
C TYR A 737 -11.96 7.97 -14.54
N ASN A 738 -13.03 7.93 -13.74
CA ASN A 738 -12.95 8.24 -12.32
C ASN A 738 -13.84 7.28 -11.53
N ILE A 739 -13.46 7.08 -10.27
CA ILE A 739 -14.23 6.32 -9.29
C ILE A 739 -14.79 7.30 -8.25
N ASP A 740 -16.09 7.20 -7.99
CA ASP A 740 -16.84 7.96 -6.99
C ASP A 740 -17.24 7.04 -5.83
N LEU A 741 -16.52 7.11 -4.71
CA LEU A 741 -16.76 6.31 -3.52
C LEU A 741 -18.02 6.78 -2.79
N LYS A 742 -18.96 5.87 -2.61
CA LYS A 742 -20.21 6.04 -1.85
C LYS A 742 -20.40 4.88 -0.90
N PHE A 743 -21.27 5.05 0.09
CA PHE A 743 -21.62 3.95 1.00
C PHE A 743 -22.96 3.34 0.61
N THR A 744 -23.01 2.02 0.67
CA THR A 744 -24.25 1.26 0.55
C THR A 744 -25.17 1.60 1.72
N GLY A 745 -26.48 1.68 1.46
CA GLY A 745 -27.47 1.86 2.52
C GLY A 745 -27.67 0.57 3.31
N THR A 746 -27.24 0.55 4.57
CA THR A 746 -27.51 -0.53 5.53
C THR A 746 -28.31 -0.05 6.74
N TYR A 747 -28.52 1.26 6.87
CA TYR A 747 -29.20 1.86 8.02
C TYR A 747 -30.08 3.02 7.58
N GLY A 748 -31.25 3.14 8.22
CA GLY A 748 -32.26 4.14 7.90
C GLY A 748 -33.49 3.61 7.19
N LYS A 749 -34.31 4.54 6.70
CA LYS A 749 -35.49 4.25 5.88
C LYS A 749 -35.08 3.59 4.56
N SER A 750 -35.83 2.60 4.11
CA SER A 750 -35.58 1.99 2.80
C SER A 750 -36.13 2.86 1.67
N ARG A 751 -35.39 2.94 0.56
CA ARG A 751 -35.77 3.57 -0.71
C ARG A 751 -36.15 2.54 -1.77
N ASN A 752 -35.55 1.36 -1.73
CA ASN A 752 -35.62 0.38 -2.81
C ASN A 752 -36.41 -0.89 -2.47
N PHE A 753 -36.55 -1.23 -1.19
CA PHE A 753 -37.26 -2.44 -0.75
C PHE A 753 -38.73 -2.14 -0.49
N ILE A 754 -39.58 -3.04 -0.99
CA ILE A 754 -41.01 -3.03 -0.69
C ILE A 754 -41.49 -4.42 -0.29
N THR A 755 -42.66 -4.43 0.35
CA THR A 755 -43.38 -5.63 0.76
C THR A 755 -44.26 -6.16 -0.38
N GLU A 756 -44.73 -7.40 -0.29
CA GLU A 756 -45.73 -8.01 -1.22
C GLU A 756 -47.02 -7.20 -1.40
N ARG A 757 -47.29 -6.25 -0.52
CA ARG A 757 -48.42 -5.33 -0.61
C ARG A 757 -48.11 -4.02 -1.34
N GLU A 758 -46.91 -3.91 -1.89
CA GLU A 758 -46.33 -2.71 -2.50
C GLU A 758 -46.05 -1.56 -1.53
N ASP A 759 -46.21 -1.79 -0.22
CA ASP A 759 -45.83 -0.84 0.82
C ASP A 759 -44.29 -0.73 0.93
N GLN A 760 -43.79 0.50 1.07
CA GLN A 760 -42.37 0.77 1.29
C GLN A 760 -41.89 0.15 2.60
N LEU A 761 -40.71 -0.49 2.60
CA LEU A 761 -40.11 -1.02 3.81
C LEU A 761 -39.68 0.13 4.74
N ASP A 762 -40.08 0.06 6.01
CA ASP A 762 -39.88 1.13 6.99
C ASP A 762 -38.40 1.38 7.33
N ARG A 763 -37.58 0.32 7.40
CA ARG A 763 -36.15 0.39 7.71
C ARG A 763 -35.32 -0.77 7.15
N LEU A 764 -34.05 -0.48 6.88
CA LEU A 764 -33.06 -1.43 6.34
C LEU A 764 -32.42 -2.34 7.40
N ASN A 765 -32.27 -1.83 8.63
CA ASN A 765 -31.86 -2.62 9.79
C ASN A 765 -33.11 -3.27 10.39
N CYS A 766 -33.44 -4.45 9.87
CA CYS A 766 -34.65 -5.16 10.22
C CYS A 766 -34.60 -5.74 11.64
N SER A 767 -35.78 -5.88 12.26
CA SER A 767 -35.99 -6.70 13.45
C SER A 767 -36.90 -7.88 13.12
N VAL A 768 -36.70 -9.02 13.77
CA VAL A 768 -37.51 -10.22 13.53
C VAL A 768 -37.96 -10.80 14.87
N THR A 769 -39.25 -11.14 14.95
CA THR A 769 -39.84 -11.82 16.11
C THR A 769 -40.28 -13.23 15.74
N LEU A 770 -39.82 -14.23 16.50
CA LEU A 770 -40.06 -15.66 16.26
C LEU A 770 -40.33 -16.38 17.58
N ASP A 771 -41.23 -17.36 17.56
CA ASP A 771 -41.33 -18.36 18.63
C ASP A 771 -40.76 -19.69 18.13
N VAL A 772 -39.79 -20.25 18.83
CA VAL A 772 -39.08 -21.48 18.44
C VAL A 772 -39.35 -22.55 19.48
N PHE A 773 -39.95 -23.66 19.06
CA PHE A 773 -40.23 -24.81 19.91
C PHE A 773 -39.11 -25.82 19.73
N VAL A 774 -38.47 -26.22 20.83
CA VAL A 774 -37.29 -27.09 20.81
C VAL A 774 -37.60 -28.45 21.41
N PHE A 775 -36.84 -29.47 21.01
CA PHE A 775 -37.01 -30.81 21.58
C PHE A 775 -36.71 -30.85 23.09
N PRO A 776 -37.32 -31.77 23.85
CA PRO A 776 -37.04 -31.91 25.28
C PRO A 776 -35.58 -32.31 25.56
N GLY A 777 -34.90 -31.60 26.46
CA GLY A 777 -33.55 -31.93 26.92
C GLY A 777 -32.41 -31.18 26.21
N VAL A 778 -32.74 -30.22 25.35
CA VAL A 778 -31.80 -29.42 24.57
C VAL A 778 -31.32 -28.19 25.36
N ASP A 779 -30.07 -27.77 25.13
CA ASP A 779 -29.53 -26.52 25.68
C ASP A 779 -30.16 -25.31 24.99
N ARG A 780 -30.99 -24.58 25.73
CA ARG A 780 -31.74 -23.43 25.23
C ARG A 780 -30.85 -22.26 24.86
N GLU A 781 -29.78 -21.98 25.60
CA GLU A 781 -28.91 -20.83 25.32
C GLU A 781 -28.03 -21.07 24.07
N LEU A 782 -27.54 -22.31 23.92
CA LEU A 782 -26.79 -22.71 22.73
C LEU A 782 -27.69 -22.67 21.48
N THR A 783 -28.91 -23.18 21.60
CA THR A 783 -29.88 -23.18 20.49
C THR A 783 -30.28 -21.77 20.09
N LEU A 784 -30.50 -20.87 21.07
CA LEU A 784 -30.74 -19.46 20.81
C LEU A 784 -29.62 -18.84 19.97
N THR A 785 -28.37 -19.07 20.38
CA THR A 785 -27.20 -18.54 19.68
C THR A 785 -27.10 -19.07 18.24
N LYS A 786 -27.40 -20.36 18.01
CA LYS A 786 -27.41 -20.96 16.67
C LYS A 786 -28.51 -20.36 15.79
N VAL A 787 -29.72 -20.21 16.32
CA VAL A 787 -30.86 -19.60 15.62
C VAL A 787 -30.55 -18.15 15.24
N GLU A 788 -30.04 -17.36 16.20
CA GLU A 788 -29.63 -15.97 15.97
C GLU A 788 -28.57 -15.87 14.87
N SER A 789 -27.53 -16.72 14.90
CA SER A 789 -26.50 -16.76 13.86
C SER A 789 -27.09 -17.11 12.49
N THR A 790 -27.97 -18.11 12.44
CA THR A 790 -28.61 -18.56 11.19
C THR A 790 -29.47 -17.47 10.56
N ILE A 791 -30.20 -16.71 11.39
CA ILE A 791 -30.99 -15.55 10.93
C ILE A 791 -30.06 -14.48 10.34
N ILE A 792 -28.97 -14.15 11.03
CA ILE A 792 -27.99 -13.16 10.54
C ILE A 792 -27.41 -13.62 9.19
N ASP A 793 -26.88 -14.84 9.13
CA ASP A 793 -26.26 -15.42 7.93
C ASP A 793 -27.25 -15.45 6.75
N PHE A 794 -28.52 -15.76 7.00
CA PHE A 794 -29.57 -15.74 5.99
C PHE A 794 -29.75 -14.35 5.38
N PHE A 795 -29.95 -13.32 6.22
CA PHE A 795 -30.12 -11.94 5.76
C PHE A 795 -28.87 -11.43 5.02
N GLU A 796 -27.66 -11.81 5.45
CA GLU A 796 -26.43 -11.44 4.76
C GLU A 796 -26.26 -12.13 3.41
N SER A 797 -26.56 -13.44 3.33
CA SER A 797 -26.40 -14.25 2.11
C SER A 797 -27.26 -13.75 0.94
N LEU A 798 -28.44 -13.21 1.24
CA LEU A 798 -29.38 -12.73 0.23
C LEU A 798 -28.86 -11.50 -0.53
N ASN A 799 -28.03 -10.68 0.11
CA ASN A 799 -27.44 -9.52 -0.52
C ASN A 799 -26.35 -9.87 -1.57
N ILE A 800 -25.93 -11.14 -1.63
CA ILE A 800 -24.89 -11.65 -2.55
C ILE A 800 -25.52 -12.39 -3.75
N THR A 801 -26.74 -12.90 -3.59
CA THR A 801 -27.43 -13.68 -4.63
C THR A 801 -28.18 -12.82 -5.65
N LYS A 802 -28.30 -13.28 -6.90
CA LYS A 802 -29.06 -12.57 -7.95
C LYS A 802 -30.56 -12.46 -7.66
N ASP A 803 -31.12 -13.30 -6.78
CA ASP A 803 -32.52 -13.23 -6.33
C ASP A 803 -32.57 -12.41 -5.02
N ASN A 804 -32.52 -11.08 -5.14
CA ASN A 804 -32.55 -10.12 -4.02
C ASN A 804 -33.95 -10.00 -3.37
N SER A 805 -34.64 -11.13 -3.20
CA SER A 805 -35.94 -11.20 -2.51
C SER A 805 -35.81 -11.96 -1.20
N ILE A 806 -36.26 -11.35 -0.11
CA ILE A 806 -36.29 -12.00 1.21
C ILE A 806 -37.64 -12.70 1.33
N LYS A 807 -37.62 -14.02 1.19
CA LYS A 807 -38.79 -14.88 1.36
C LYS A 807 -38.72 -15.51 2.74
N LEU A 808 -39.64 -15.15 3.63
CA LEU A 808 -39.65 -15.68 5.00
C LEU A 808 -39.82 -17.21 5.04
N SER A 809 -40.47 -17.81 4.04
CA SER A 809 -40.54 -19.27 3.89
C SER A 809 -39.15 -19.93 3.87
N ASN A 810 -38.17 -19.29 3.23
CA ASN A 810 -36.82 -19.82 3.14
C ASN A 810 -36.11 -19.66 4.49
N LEU A 811 -36.26 -18.51 5.16
CA LEU A 811 -35.72 -18.31 6.51
C LEU A 811 -36.23 -19.38 7.48
N ILE A 812 -37.54 -19.65 7.44
CA ILE A 812 -38.16 -20.71 8.26
C ILE A 812 -37.51 -22.05 7.95
N GLN A 813 -37.33 -22.39 6.68
CA GLN A 813 -36.66 -23.63 6.28
C GLN A 813 -35.21 -23.72 6.80
N TYR A 814 -34.42 -22.64 6.70
CA TYR A 814 -33.05 -22.60 7.22
C TYR A 814 -32.98 -22.84 8.75
N ILE A 815 -33.96 -22.32 9.50
CA ILE A 815 -34.03 -22.51 10.95
C ILE A 815 -34.52 -23.93 11.30
N ASP A 816 -35.45 -24.49 10.50
CA ASP A 816 -35.97 -25.85 10.67
C ASP A 816 -34.92 -26.94 10.43
N GLU A 817 -33.83 -26.62 9.71
CA GLU A 817 -32.68 -27.53 9.52
C GLU A 817 -31.80 -27.68 10.78
N ILE A 818 -32.01 -26.86 11.81
CA ILE A 818 -31.32 -26.98 13.10
C ILE A 818 -31.91 -28.17 13.87
N GLU A 819 -31.11 -29.22 14.12
CA GLU A 819 -31.55 -30.49 14.75
C GLU A 819 -32.30 -30.31 16.09
N GLU A 820 -31.99 -29.24 16.80
CA GLU A 820 -32.58 -28.87 18.09
C GLU A 820 -34.03 -28.34 18.01
N VAL A 821 -34.47 -27.89 16.83
CA VAL A 821 -35.76 -27.23 16.59
C VAL A 821 -36.81 -28.27 16.17
N ASP A 822 -37.98 -28.25 16.82
CA ASP A 822 -39.14 -29.09 16.47
C ASP A 822 -40.04 -28.38 15.45
N TYR A 823 -40.43 -27.15 15.77
CA TYR A 823 -41.15 -26.26 14.84
C TYR A 823 -41.02 -24.81 15.29
N LEU A 824 -41.37 -23.87 14.40
CA LEU A 824 -41.32 -22.44 14.68
C LEU A 824 -42.58 -21.70 14.21
N ARG A 825 -42.84 -20.56 14.84
CA ARG A 825 -43.90 -19.62 14.48
C ARG A 825 -43.30 -18.24 14.22
N PHE A 826 -43.47 -17.76 12.99
CA PHE A 826 -43.12 -16.38 12.65
C PHE A 826 -44.09 -15.39 13.29
N GLY A 827 -43.54 -14.38 13.97
CA GLY A 827 -44.28 -13.31 14.61
C GLY A 827 -44.38 -12.09 13.71
N ALA A 828 -43.27 -11.39 13.48
CA ALA A 828 -43.27 -10.15 12.72
C ALA A 828 -41.87 -9.82 12.18
N ILE A 829 -41.82 -9.02 11.12
CA ILE A 829 -40.61 -8.35 10.62
C ILE A 829 -40.84 -6.85 10.74
N ASN A 830 -39.91 -6.12 11.37
CA ASN A 830 -40.09 -4.73 11.78
C ASN A 830 -41.43 -4.52 12.50
N ASP A 831 -42.12 -3.42 12.17
CA ASP A 831 -43.41 -3.05 12.72
C ASP A 831 -44.58 -3.57 11.84
N TYR A 832 -44.33 -4.53 10.94
CA TYR A 832 -45.34 -5.12 10.05
C TYR A 832 -46.07 -6.31 10.70
N ASP A 833 -47.27 -6.57 10.21
CA ASP A 833 -48.06 -7.73 10.64
C ASP A 833 -47.48 -9.07 10.12
N PRO A 834 -47.75 -10.20 10.81
CA PRO A 834 -47.23 -11.53 10.44
C PRO A 834 -47.55 -11.99 9.02
N ASN A 835 -48.53 -11.38 8.34
CA ASN A 835 -48.90 -11.79 6.99
C ASN A 835 -47.99 -11.16 5.93
N VAL A 836 -47.07 -10.26 6.26
CA VAL A 836 -46.04 -9.80 5.30
C VAL A 836 -44.95 -10.86 5.20
N GLN A 837 -44.90 -11.61 4.09
CA GLN A 837 -44.02 -12.77 3.95
C GLN A 837 -42.89 -12.63 2.93
N VAL A 838 -42.97 -11.63 2.05
CA VAL A 838 -41.96 -11.39 1.03
C VAL A 838 -41.56 -9.92 0.98
N LEU A 839 -40.25 -9.68 0.98
CA LEU A 839 -39.63 -8.40 0.64
C LEU A 839 -38.93 -8.52 -0.71
N TYR A 840 -39.08 -7.53 -1.58
CA TYR A 840 -38.39 -7.47 -2.87
C TYR A 840 -37.78 -6.11 -3.11
N ASN A 841 -36.64 -6.12 -3.78
CA ASN A 841 -35.97 -4.93 -4.23
C ASN A 841 -36.51 -4.51 -5.61
N LYS A 842 -37.09 -3.31 -5.71
CA LYS A 842 -37.68 -2.76 -6.96
C LYS A 842 -36.67 -2.58 -8.10
N THR A 843 -35.37 -2.53 -7.80
CA THR A 843 -34.37 -1.96 -8.72
C THR A 843 -33.72 -2.91 -9.72
N TYR A 844 -34.12 -4.19 -9.73
CA TYR A 844 -33.59 -5.18 -10.69
C TYR A 844 -34.41 -5.34 -11.98
N ASP A 845 -35.54 -4.64 -12.11
CA ASP A 845 -36.18 -4.49 -13.42
C ASP A 845 -35.32 -3.55 -14.29
N SER A 846 -34.98 -4.04 -15.48
CA SER A 846 -33.92 -3.60 -16.40
C SER A 846 -33.95 -2.15 -16.91
N ASP A 847 -34.84 -1.29 -16.38
CA ASP A 847 -35.08 0.07 -16.85
C ASP A 847 -34.67 1.18 -15.87
N TYR A 848 -34.14 0.85 -14.68
CA TYR A 848 -33.75 1.87 -13.69
C TYR A 848 -32.41 2.56 -14.02
N ASN A 849 -32.43 3.41 -15.05
CA ASN A 849 -31.39 4.39 -15.38
C ASN A 849 -31.41 5.59 -14.41
N GLY A 850 -31.32 5.35 -13.11
CA GLY A 850 -31.32 6.40 -12.10
C GLY A 850 -29.90 6.90 -11.82
N ILE A 851 -29.55 8.10 -12.29
CA ILE A 851 -28.32 8.83 -11.87
C ILE A 851 -28.21 8.96 -10.34
N ASN A 852 -29.33 8.82 -9.62
CA ASN A 852 -29.46 8.93 -8.16
C ASN A 852 -29.68 7.58 -7.44
N PHE A 853 -29.37 6.45 -8.09
CA PHE A 853 -29.52 5.13 -7.47
C PHE A 853 -28.47 4.89 -6.38
N ILE A 854 -28.92 4.44 -5.21
CA ILE A 854 -28.07 4.02 -4.10
C ILE A 854 -28.45 2.58 -3.75
N PRO A 855 -27.55 1.60 -3.88
CA PRO A 855 -27.78 0.23 -3.45
C PRO A 855 -28.12 0.18 -1.96
N GLU A 856 -29.08 -0.68 -1.62
CA GLU A 856 -29.51 -0.93 -0.24
C GLU A 856 -29.34 -2.41 0.07
N PHE A 857 -28.88 -2.70 1.29
CA PHE A 857 -28.63 -4.02 1.82
C PHE A 857 -29.42 -4.15 3.12
N VAL A 858 -30.35 -5.10 3.16
CA VAL A 858 -31.13 -5.38 4.37
C VAL A 858 -30.27 -6.23 5.29
N ASN A 859 -30.28 -5.90 6.58
CA ASN A 859 -29.52 -6.60 7.61
C ASN A 859 -30.30 -6.67 8.92
N ILE A 860 -29.82 -7.49 9.85
CA ILE A 860 -30.40 -7.65 11.18
C ILE A 860 -29.28 -7.83 12.20
N ARG A 861 -29.41 -7.20 13.37
CA ARG A 861 -28.47 -7.40 14.48
C ARG A 861 -29.02 -8.40 15.46
N LYS A 862 -28.11 -9.02 16.21
CA LYS A 862 -28.45 -9.87 17.35
C LYS A 862 -29.41 -9.20 18.33
N GLU A 863 -29.20 -7.91 18.60
CA GLU A 863 -30.06 -7.10 19.50
C GLU A 863 -31.50 -6.89 18.99
N ASP A 864 -31.72 -7.01 17.67
CA ASP A 864 -33.00 -6.84 16.99
C ASP A 864 -33.70 -8.18 16.66
N ILE A 865 -33.13 -9.30 17.13
CA ILE A 865 -33.71 -10.64 17.02
C ILE A 865 -34.43 -10.96 18.33
N HIS A 866 -35.75 -11.11 18.25
CA HIS A 866 -36.60 -11.45 19.39
C HIS A 866 -37.10 -12.88 19.24
N VAL A 867 -36.32 -13.82 19.78
CA VAL A 867 -36.65 -15.26 19.75
C VAL A 867 -37.12 -15.72 21.12
N ASN A 868 -38.36 -16.19 21.21
CA ASN A 868 -38.87 -16.88 22.38
C ASN A 868 -38.67 -18.39 22.21
N ILE A 869 -37.79 -19.00 23.01
CA ILE A 869 -37.62 -20.45 23.03
C ILE A 869 -38.63 -21.07 24.01
N ILE A 870 -39.48 -21.96 23.50
CA ILE A 870 -40.58 -22.58 24.24
C ILE A 870 -40.26 -24.04 24.55
#